data_AF-A0A8J7BPH7-F1
#
_entry.id   AF-A0A8J7BPH7-F1
#
_cell.length_a   1.000
_cell.length_b   1.000
_cell.length_c   1.000
_cell.angle_alpha   90.00
_cell.angle_beta   90.00
_cell.angle_gamma   90.00
#
_symmetry.space_group_name_H-M   'P 1'
#
loop_
_entity.id
_entity.type
_entity.pdbx_description
1 polymer ?
#
loop_
_entity_poly.entity_id
_entity_poly.type
_entity_poly.pdbx_seq_one_letter_code
_entity_poly.pdbx_strand_id
1 'polypeptide(L)'
;MSDLYESKNDPMPINNDAVTVNEDTVVSINVLGNDSSTDGSLLTIVNFSQATNGSVSSNGDGTFTYTPNANFNGSDSYTYVVDSGTGTESATVAITVSPIDDAPIASDDTFTTNENTAISLSVLANDFDAEGNVLTIINFTDAAHGTLTQNASGDFLYTPNSGFTGADSFSYIISDGNGGTSQASVTISVGSGSTGGLGSINGTPSDDTLLGTNGDDTIYGYGGNDTVNPGLGYDYVDGGEGKDTLVIDYSALDYMYSYPSVYGNGSGYYYGYSYGGNGYSNISFSNIERFNITGTANNDSIFGSYGDDVLNGGAGDDLIFSDGGIDTIDGGAGEDALKDADFSTNTTNLTFNDVNPISSDFTFTNGTTVKNVEFLDGLTTGSGNDTISFSRQRNNTVNTGDGNDTINSGLGQDYVDGGEGEDTLVLDYSSLDYMYGGYPSVYGSGSGYYYGYGANGSSNISFSNIEHLRVSGTANNDIFGGGSGSDVLNGGAGNDVISGGGGADLIDGGAGEDGLGDADFSANTTGLSFSDATAIAGNITLANGTVATNVEFIDGLTTGSGNDTINFSRQRNNTINTGAGNDKINSGLGYDYVDGGEGEDTLVIDYSALNSMSGGFDYYSPSAGYFLGYGTDSYSSINFSNIEHLNVTGTANNDIFRGGSGSDVLNGGAGNDVISGGGGADKIDGGAGEDALNDADFSTATKNLTFGDTGSISKELKLANGTVITNIEFFDGLTTGGGNDTINYSRYRNNTINTGSGNDNINAGLGADTVDGGAGDDLLHIDYSSLSYMYGYNYSNGGGYYSGYSANGYNSISFSNIERLNITGTISSDSLYGGDGNDTLSDGFGNDYISGGAGTDTLNDGAGSDTLIGGAGNDAIALTNDGFSNTIFYTNGDGSDTVKQFRRGAGGDVIFFSGIAAVDVVKSGNGTQLRLSDGISNNAGFGKGALLVTLAETAGFAAADVNINLLSNDGGQFLFA
;
A
#
# COMPACT_ATOMS: atom_id res chain seq x y z
N MET A 1 -2.03 -45.22 25.06
CA MET A 1 -2.31 -44.16 24.07
C MET A 1 -0.97 -43.57 23.70
N SER A 2 -0.40 -44.01 22.59
CA SER A 2 0.77 -43.40 21.96
C SER A 2 0.75 -43.84 20.50
N ASP A 3 -0.25 -43.33 19.79
CA ASP A 3 -0.41 -43.31 18.33
C ASP A 3 -1.40 -42.18 18.07
N LEU A 4 -1.11 -41.32 17.07
CA LEU A 4 -1.63 -39.96 16.78
C LEU A 4 -0.67 -38.89 17.33
N TYR A 5 0.12 -38.13 16.57
CA TYR A 5 0.19 -37.80 15.14
C TYR A 5 1.67 -37.71 14.77
N GLU A 6 2.13 -38.52 13.81
CA GLU A 6 3.33 -38.19 13.03
C GLU A 6 2.78 -37.55 11.76
N SER A 7 2.83 -36.22 11.66
CA SER A 7 2.45 -35.52 10.44
C SER A 7 3.45 -35.93 9.37
N LYS A 8 3.00 -36.88 8.55
CA LYS A 8 3.60 -37.23 7.28
C LYS A 8 3.76 -35.91 6.51
N ASN A 9 4.99 -35.41 6.43
CA ASN A 9 5.40 -34.36 5.52
C ASN A 9 5.22 -34.96 4.12
N ASP A 10 4.00 -34.97 3.61
CA ASP A 10 3.74 -35.33 2.22
C ASP A 10 4.33 -34.19 1.37
N PRO A 11 5.14 -34.52 0.35
CA PRO A 11 5.78 -33.51 -0.49
C PRO A 11 4.72 -32.57 -1.07
N MET A 12 5.00 -31.27 -1.00
CA MET A 12 4.14 -30.25 -1.60
C MET A 12 4.11 -30.50 -3.11
N PRO A 13 2.94 -30.37 -3.77
CA PRO A 13 2.87 -30.43 -5.22
C PRO A 13 3.10 -29.03 -5.80
N ILE A 14 4.33 -28.51 -5.66
CA ILE A 14 4.84 -27.41 -6.47
C ILE A 14 5.42 -28.03 -7.75
N ASN A 15 4.72 -27.86 -8.87
CA ASN A 15 4.95 -28.59 -10.10
C ASN A 15 5.60 -27.70 -11.15
N ASN A 16 6.58 -28.23 -11.87
CA ASN A 16 7.16 -27.51 -13.00
C ASN A 16 6.11 -27.12 -14.04
N ASP A 17 6.28 -25.93 -14.61
CA ASP A 17 5.48 -25.43 -15.72
C ASP A 17 6.17 -25.66 -17.05
N ALA A 18 5.37 -25.63 -18.11
CA ALA A 18 5.88 -25.55 -19.46
C ALA A 18 5.02 -24.62 -20.31
N VAL A 19 5.67 -23.74 -21.06
CA VAL A 19 5.01 -22.87 -22.03
C VAL A 19 5.70 -22.97 -23.39
N THR A 20 4.91 -22.80 -24.45
CA THR A 20 5.44 -22.59 -25.79
C THR A 20 4.98 -21.23 -26.27
N VAL A 21 5.93 -20.40 -26.64
CA VAL A 21 5.72 -19.06 -27.19
C VAL A 21 6.42 -18.98 -28.54
N ASN A 22 6.04 -18.06 -29.40
CA ASN A 22 6.83 -17.76 -30.60
C ASN A 22 7.96 -16.79 -30.23
N GLU A 23 9.05 -16.77 -30.99
CA GLU A 23 10.07 -15.74 -30.80
C GLU A 23 9.49 -14.32 -31.01
N ASP A 24 10.17 -13.34 -30.43
CA ASP A 24 9.77 -11.92 -30.38
C ASP A 24 8.38 -11.63 -29.81
N THR A 25 7.77 -12.62 -29.16
CA THR A 25 6.44 -12.50 -28.58
C THR A 25 6.51 -12.60 -27.07
N VAL A 26 6.03 -11.56 -26.39
CA VAL A 26 5.88 -11.56 -24.93
C VAL A 26 4.76 -12.51 -24.51
N VAL A 27 4.98 -13.33 -23.47
CA VAL A 27 3.97 -14.25 -22.92
C VAL A 27 3.80 -14.08 -21.41
N SER A 28 2.54 -14.13 -20.95
CA SER A 28 2.20 -14.21 -19.53
C SER A 28 1.92 -15.66 -19.15
N ILE A 29 2.59 -16.14 -18.09
CA ILE A 29 2.60 -17.54 -17.64
C ILE A 29 2.05 -17.58 -16.21
N ASN A 30 0.96 -18.31 -15.99
CA ASN A 30 0.47 -18.57 -14.64
C ASN A 30 1.18 -19.79 -14.06
N VAL A 31 2.12 -19.56 -13.15
CA VAL A 31 2.98 -20.60 -12.56
C VAL A 31 2.36 -21.27 -11.34
N LEU A 32 1.35 -20.65 -10.72
CA LEU A 32 0.63 -21.25 -9.59
C LEU A 32 -0.57 -22.09 -10.04
N GLY A 33 -0.87 -22.13 -11.34
CA GLY A 33 -2.10 -22.73 -11.87
C GLY A 33 -2.17 -24.26 -11.72
N ASN A 34 -1.03 -24.93 -11.60
CA ASN A 34 -0.87 -26.37 -11.38
C ASN A 34 -0.34 -26.70 -9.97
N ASP A 35 -0.14 -25.69 -9.13
CA ASP A 35 0.38 -25.83 -7.77
C ASP A 35 -0.77 -25.93 -6.77
N SER A 36 -0.57 -26.66 -5.68
CA SER A 36 -1.57 -26.72 -4.60
C SER A 36 -0.93 -26.89 -3.22
N SER A 37 -1.56 -26.32 -2.21
CA SER A 37 -1.21 -26.62 -0.81
C SER A 37 -2.03 -27.81 -0.28
N THR A 38 -1.38 -28.71 0.45
CA THR A 38 -2.03 -29.89 1.05
C THR A 38 -2.92 -29.54 2.26
N ASP A 39 -2.69 -28.38 2.89
CA ASP A 39 -3.44 -27.88 4.05
C ASP A 39 -4.42 -26.73 3.70
N GLY A 40 -4.42 -26.28 2.44
CA GLY A 40 -5.28 -25.18 1.96
C GLY A 40 -4.74 -23.76 2.19
N SER A 41 -3.49 -23.63 2.65
CA SER A 41 -2.80 -22.34 2.74
C SER A 41 -2.60 -21.67 1.37
N LEU A 42 -2.50 -20.34 1.37
CA LEU A 42 -2.24 -19.56 0.16
C LEU A 42 -0.80 -19.80 -0.32
N LEU A 43 -0.63 -19.95 -1.63
CA LEU A 43 0.69 -20.08 -2.26
C LEU A 43 1.22 -18.71 -2.65
N THR A 44 2.43 -18.39 -2.21
CA THR A 44 3.10 -17.09 -2.45
C THR A 44 4.46 -17.31 -3.09
N ILE A 45 4.72 -16.62 -4.20
CA ILE A 45 6.04 -16.65 -4.86
C ILE A 45 6.97 -15.73 -4.08
N VAL A 46 8.11 -16.26 -3.62
CA VAL A 46 9.07 -15.55 -2.75
C VAL A 46 10.42 -15.28 -3.42
N ASN A 47 10.72 -15.97 -4.52
CA ASN A 47 11.93 -15.74 -5.30
C ASN A 47 11.76 -16.27 -6.73
N PHE A 48 12.53 -15.73 -7.68
CA PHE A 48 12.66 -16.28 -9.03
C PHE A 48 14.00 -15.90 -9.65
N SER A 49 14.45 -16.66 -10.65
CA SER A 49 15.64 -16.35 -11.44
C SER A 49 15.26 -15.66 -12.75
N GLN A 50 16.21 -14.97 -13.38
CA GLN A 50 16.10 -14.62 -14.79
C GLN A 50 16.29 -15.87 -15.67
N ALA A 51 15.79 -15.78 -16.90
CA ALA A 51 16.07 -16.76 -17.93
C ALA A 51 17.38 -16.37 -18.66
N THR A 52 18.03 -17.30 -19.37
CA THR A 52 19.33 -17.00 -20.00
C THR A 52 19.16 -16.23 -21.32
N ASN A 53 18.05 -16.49 -22.03
CA ASN A 53 17.80 -15.94 -23.36
C ASN A 53 16.49 -15.13 -23.41
N GLY A 54 16.12 -14.52 -22.28
CA GLY A 54 14.98 -13.63 -22.16
C GLY A 54 14.88 -13.05 -20.75
N SER A 55 14.03 -12.06 -20.58
CA SER A 55 13.75 -11.42 -19.28
C SER A 55 12.44 -11.92 -18.69
N VAL A 56 12.43 -12.06 -17.37
CA VAL A 56 11.28 -12.53 -16.56
C VAL A 56 10.93 -11.44 -15.55
N SER A 57 9.67 -11.02 -15.51
CA SER A 57 9.14 -10.11 -14.49
C SER A 57 7.89 -10.69 -13.83
N SER A 58 7.78 -10.55 -12.51
CA SER A 58 6.58 -10.95 -11.77
C SER A 58 5.47 -9.91 -11.96
N ASN A 59 4.23 -10.37 -12.15
CA ASN A 59 3.06 -9.48 -12.22
C ASN A 59 2.34 -9.35 -10.86
N GLY A 60 2.83 -10.01 -9.81
CA GLY A 60 2.27 -9.94 -8.45
C GLY A 60 0.99 -10.75 -8.21
N ASP A 61 0.40 -11.36 -9.23
CA ASP A 61 -0.86 -12.12 -9.17
C ASP A 61 -0.69 -13.64 -9.34
N GLY A 62 0.54 -14.13 -9.18
CA GLY A 62 0.90 -15.53 -9.47
C GLY A 62 1.24 -15.79 -10.93
N THR A 63 1.29 -14.75 -11.77
CA THR A 63 1.77 -14.84 -13.15
C THR A 63 3.11 -14.14 -13.35
N PHE A 64 3.90 -14.64 -14.30
CA PHE A 64 5.15 -14.06 -14.77
C PHE A 64 5.02 -13.62 -16.22
N THR A 65 5.62 -12.49 -16.57
CA THR A 65 5.80 -12.04 -17.95
C THR A 65 7.20 -12.45 -18.41
N TYR A 66 7.26 -13.26 -19.47
CA TYR A 66 8.51 -13.64 -20.15
C TYR A 66 8.61 -12.93 -21.50
N THR A 67 9.75 -12.28 -21.72
CA THR A 67 10.11 -11.64 -22.99
C THR A 67 11.37 -12.32 -23.53
N PRO A 68 11.28 -13.11 -24.61
CA PRO A 68 12.47 -13.65 -25.28
C PRO A 68 13.40 -12.52 -25.73
N ASN A 69 14.72 -12.79 -25.77
CA ASN A 69 15.64 -11.93 -26.50
C ASN A 69 15.26 -11.93 -28.00
N ALA A 70 15.56 -10.83 -28.68
CA ALA A 70 15.24 -10.70 -30.10
C ALA A 70 15.83 -11.86 -30.92
N ASN A 71 15.03 -12.47 -31.79
CA ASN A 71 15.37 -13.60 -32.67
C ASN A 71 15.88 -14.86 -31.93
N PHE A 72 15.60 -15.00 -30.63
CA PHE A 72 15.94 -16.22 -29.91
C PHE A 72 14.84 -17.27 -30.11
N ASN A 73 15.22 -18.41 -30.68
CA ASN A 73 14.43 -19.64 -30.65
C ASN A 73 15.18 -20.78 -29.96
N GLY A 74 14.42 -21.70 -29.36
CA GLY A 74 14.95 -22.82 -28.60
C GLY A 74 14.42 -22.90 -27.18
N SER A 75 15.12 -23.66 -26.34
CA SER A 75 14.71 -23.85 -24.94
C SER A 75 15.30 -22.77 -24.05
N ASP A 76 14.46 -22.15 -23.23
CA ASP A 76 14.86 -21.29 -22.12
C ASP A 76 14.20 -21.79 -20.84
N SER A 77 14.67 -21.33 -19.69
CA SER A 77 14.05 -21.69 -18.43
C SER A 77 14.41 -20.72 -17.33
N TYR A 78 13.50 -20.58 -16.38
CA TYR A 78 13.76 -19.94 -15.10
C TYR A 78 13.16 -20.76 -13.97
N THR A 79 13.63 -20.52 -12.75
CA THR A 79 13.08 -21.14 -11.54
C THR A 79 12.31 -20.14 -10.73
N TYR A 80 11.28 -20.59 -10.02
CA TYR A 80 10.55 -19.80 -9.01
C TYR A 80 10.43 -20.62 -7.72
N VAL A 81 10.33 -19.92 -6.59
CA VAL A 81 10.20 -20.50 -5.26
C VAL A 81 8.86 -20.10 -4.69
N VAL A 82 8.08 -21.08 -4.23
CA VAL A 82 6.77 -20.88 -3.61
C VAL A 82 6.86 -21.20 -2.12
N ASP A 83 6.37 -20.29 -1.29
CA ASP A 83 6.07 -20.52 0.12
C ASP A 83 4.59 -20.87 0.27
N SER A 84 4.30 -21.92 1.03
CA SER A 84 2.96 -22.38 1.38
C SER A 84 2.57 -22.07 2.84
N GLY A 85 3.41 -21.34 3.58
CA GLY A 85 3.24 -21.06 5.02
C GLY A 85 3.77 -22.17 5.93
N THR A 86 4.16 -23.33 5.39
CA THR A 86 4.79 -24.44 6.14
C THR A 86 6.20 -24.79 5.65
N GLY A 87 6.65 -24.17 4.54
CA GLY A 87 7.95 -24.38 3.92
C GLY A 87 7.97 -23.92 2.46
N THR A 88 9.19 -23.81 1.91
CA THR A 88 9.43 -23.39 0.53
C THR A 88 9.85 -24.55 -0.36
N GLU A 89 9.40 -24.53 -1.61
CA GLU A 89 9.85 -25.45 -2.66
C GLU A 89 10.03 -24.71 -3.98
N SER A 90 10.96 -25.20 -4.81
CA SER A 90 11.26 -24.60 -6.11
C SER A 90 10.67 -25.43 -7.25
N ALA A 91 10.14 -24.73 -8.24
CA ALA A 91 9.76 -25.29 -9.53
C ALA A 91 10.47 -24.56 -10.66
N THR A 92 10.51 -25.22 -11.80
CA THR A 92 11.11 -24.70 -13.04
C THR A 92 10.01 -24.43 -14.04
N VAL A 93 10.08 -23.29 -14.70
CA VAL A 93 9.29 -23.00 -15.91
C VAL A 93 10.15 -23.32 -17.11
N ALA A 94 9.78 -24.37 -17.84
CA ALA A 94 10.42 -24.72 -19.11
C ALA A 94 9.75 -23.94 -20.25
N ILE A 95 10.50 -23.08 -20.91
CA ILE A 95 10.01 -22.28 -22.05
C ILE A 95 10.56 -22.90 -23.32
N THR A 96 9.67 -23.16 -24.27
CA THR A 96 10.05 -23.48 -25.65
C THR A 96 9.68 -22.30 -26.53
N VAL A 97 10.68 -21.56 -27.00
CA VAL A 97 10.47 -20.48 -27.98
C VAL A 97 10.50 -21.10 -29.37
N SER A 98 9.36 -21.07 -30.04
CA SER A 98 9.15 -21.60 -31.38
C SER A 98 9.67 -20.60 -32.40
N PRO A 99 10.46 -21.07 -33.38
CA PRO A 99 10.93 -20.18 -34.43
C PRO A 99 9.75 -19.67 -35.28
N ILE A 100 9.78 -18.40 -35.59
CA ILE A 100 9.05 -17.76 -36.67
C ILE A 100 10.10 -17.42 -37.74
N ASP A 101 9.75 -17.67 -38.99
CA ASP A 101 10.64 -17.32 -40.10
C ASP A 101 10.83 -15.79 -40.17
N ASP A 102 12.06 -15.33 -39.97
CA ASP A 102 12.44 -13.94 -40.13
C ASP A 102 12.89 -13.68 -41.56
N ALA A 103 12.56 -12.50 -42.09
CA ALA A 103 13.02 -12.15 -43.42
C ALA A 103 14.54 -11.96 -43.41
N PRO A 104 15.27 -12.45 -44.44
CA PRO A 104 16.71 -12.29 -44.49
C PRO A 104 17.08 -10.81 -44.64
N ILE A 105 18.30 -10.47 -44.25
CA ILE A 105 18.88 -9.15 -44.41
C ILE A 105 19.88 -9.24 -45.56
N ALA A 106 19.53 -8.62 -46.70
CA ALA A 106 20.43 -8.48 -47.83
C ALA A 106 21.26 -7.20 -47.64
N SER A 107 22.58 -7.31 -47.62
CA SER A 107 23.49 -6.19 -47.44
C SER A 107 24.06 -5.76 -48.79
N ASP A 108 24.13 -4.45 -49.04
CA ASP A 108 24.72 -3.95 -50.29
C ASP A 108 26.17 -4.42 -50.44
N ASP A 109 26.53 -4.85 -51.66
CA ASP A 109 27.87 -5.33 -51.97
C ASP A 109 28.66 -4.30 -52.78
N THR A 110 29.96 -4.28 -52.55
CA THR A 110 30.91 -3.56 -53.39
C THR A 110 31.99 -4.51 -53.89
N PHE A 111 32.25 -4.45 -55.20
CA PHE A 111 33.35 -5.19 -55.82
C PHE A 111 34.13 -4.27 -56.75
N THR A 112 35.39 -4.61 -56.97
CA THR A 112 36.23 -3.92 -57.95
C THR A 112 36.78 -4.92 -58.95
N THR A 113 36.88 -4.51 -60.20
CA THR A 113 37.57 -5.30 -61.22
C THR A 113 38.26 -4.40 -62.23
N ASN A 114 39.13 -4.99 -63.02
CA ASN A 114 39.85 -4.31 -64.07
C ASN A 114 39.07 -4.34 -65.39
N GLU A 115 39.27 -3.33 -66.24
CA GLU A 115 38.68 -3.32 -67.58
C GLU A 115 38.99 -4.63 -68.32
N ASN A 116 38.00 -5.14 -69.05
CA ASN A 116 38.09 -6.41 -69.79
C ASN A 116 38.41 -7.66 -68.94
N THR A 117 38.38 -7.56 -67.60
CA THR A 117 38.63 -8.68 -66.69
C THR A 117 37.32 -9.15 -66.10
N ALA A 118 37.01 -10.45 -66.28
CA ALA A 118 35.84 -11.04 -65.64
C ALA A 118 36.14 -11.30 -64.15
N ILE A 119 35.15 -11.05 -63.29
CA ILE A 119 35.23 -11.28 -61.85
C ILE A 119 34.04 -12.13 -61.40
N SER A 120 34.29 -13.03 -60.43
CA SER A 120 33.25 -13.75 -59.72
C SER A 120 32.86 -12.94 -58.48
N LEU A 121 31.57 -12.63 -58.35
CA LEU A 121 30.99 -11.80 -57.30
C LEU A 121 30.20 -12.70 -56.35
N SER A 122 30.73 -12.93 -55.16
CA SER A 122 30.08 -13.70 -54.11
C SER A 122 29.23 -12.79 -53.23
N VAL A 123 28.03 -12.49 -53.72
CA VAL A 123 27.12 -11.49 -53.11
C VAL A 123 26.41 -11.98 -51.85
N LEU A 124 26.35 -13.30 -51.61
CA LEU A 124 25.67 -13.85 -50.44
C LEU A 124 26.53 -13.85 -49.17
N ALA A 125 27.75 -13.31 -49.22
CA ALA A 125 28.75 -13.49 -48.16
C ALA A 125 28.50 -12.59 -46.93
N ASN A 126 27.91 -11.42 -47.15
CA ASN A 126 27.54 -10.40 -46.16
C ASN A 126 26.02 -10.38 -45.88
N ASP A 127 25.26 -11.26 -46.54
CA ASP A 127 23.84 -11.45 -46.30
C ASP A 127 23.63 -12.36 -45.10
N PHE A 128 22.60 -12.06 -44.32
CA PHE A 128 22.33 -12.74 -43.07
C PHE A 128 20.88 -13.19 -42.99
N ASP A 129 20.67 -14.36 -42.39
CA ASP A 129 19.36 -14.89 -42.03
C ASP A 129 19.42 -15.24 -40.56
N ALA A 130 18.47 -14.78 -39.76
CA ALA A 130 18.51 -14.96 -38.31
C ALA A 130 18.44 -16.44 -37.89
N GLU A 131 17.78 -17.28 -38.69
CA GLU A 131 17.67 -18.72 -38.46
C GLU A 131 18.81 -19.50 -39.14
N GLY A 132 19.69 -18.82 -39.89
CA GLY A 132 20.75 -19.43 -40.67
C GLY A 132 20.25 -20.25 -41.84
N ASN A 133 19.06 -19.93 -42.39
CA ASN A 133 18.54 -20.57 -43.59
C ASN A 133 19.49 -20.37 -44.78
N VAL A 134 19.48 -21.32 -45.71
CA VAL A 134 20.30 -21.21 -46.92
C VAL A 134 19.70 -20.15 -47.83
N LEU A 135 20.39 -19.02 -47.93
CA LEU A 135 20.00 -17.92 -48.80
C LEU A 135 20.19 -18.28 -50.27
N THR A 136 19.17 -17.99 -51.07
CA THR A 136 19.18 -18.22 -52.51
C THR A 136 18.77 -16.96 -53.26
N ILE A 137 19.49 -16.66 -54.34
CA ILE A 137 19.13 -15.53 -55.19
C ILE A 137 17.99 -15.96 -56.12
N ILE A 138 16.85 -15.30 -55.99
CA ILE A 138 15.63 -15.63 -56.73
C ILE A 138 15.35 -14.68 -57.90
N ASN A 139 15.95 -13.49 -57.88
CA ASN A 139 15.83 -12.51 -58.96
C ASN A 139 17.03 -11.56 -58.98
N PHE A 140 17.38 -11.03 -60.15
CA PHE A 140 18.40 -9.99 -60.29
C PHE A 140 18.15 -9.16 -61.55
N THR A 141 18.71 -7.95 -61.59
CA THR A 141 18.71 -7.08 -62.78
C THR A 141 19.98 -7.24 -63.59
N ASP A 142 19.94 -6.89 -64.88
CA ASP A 142 21.17 -6.77 -65.67
C ASP A 142 21.96 -5.52 -65.23
N ALA A 143 23.29 -5.60 -65.35
CA ALA A 143 24.18 -4.45 -65.22
C ALA A 143 24.19 -3.63 -66.53
N ALA A 144 24.33 -2.31 -66.46
CA ALA A 144 24.18 -1.44 -67.62
C ALA A 144 25.42 -1.46 -68.55
N HIS A 145 26.59 -1.78 -67.98
CA HIS A 145 27.89 -1.64 -68.61
C HIS A 145 28.75 -2.92 -68.57
N GLY A 146 28.16 -4.06 -68.25
CA GLY A 146 28.76 -5.38 -68.39
C GLY A 146 27.72 -6.49 -68.55
N THR A 147 28.19 -7.71 -68.78
CA THR A 147 27.33 -8.90 -68.86
C THR A 147 27.41 -9.68 -67.55
N LEU A 148 26.25 -9.97 -66.98
CA LEU A 148 26.10 -10.74 -65.74
C LEU A 148 25.61 -12.16 -66.06
N THR A 149 26.28 -13.17 -65.50
CA THR A 149 25.81 -14.56 -65.56
C THR A 149 25.92 -15.21 -64.20
N GLN A 150 24.80 -15.67 -63.64
CA GLN A 150 24.81 -16.43 -62.40
C GLN A 150 25.37 -17.83 -62.64
N ASN A 151 26.32 -18.27 -61.81
CA ASN A 151 26.86 -19.62 -61.85
C ASN A 151 26.00 -20.59 -61.01
N ALA A 152 26.31 -21.90 -61.06
CA ALA A 152 25.56 -22.92 -60.31
C ALA A 152 25.78 -22.86 -58.78
N SER A 153 26.78 -22.10 -58.32
CA SER A 153 27.12 -21.89 -56.91
C SER A 153 26.39 -20.69 -56.30
N GLY A 154 25.71 -19.88 -57.10
CA GLY A 154 25.03 -18.66 -56.65
C GLY A 154 25.80 -17.36 -56.92
N ASP A 155 27.12 -17.42 -57.13
CA ASP A 155 27.92 -16.24 -57.47
C ASP A 155 27.61 -15.73 -58.87
N PHE A 156 27.79 -14.43 -59.08
CA PHE A 156 27.70 -13.83 -60.39
C PHE A 156 29.07 -13.72 -61.06
N LEU A 157 29.20 -14.24 -62.28
CA LEU A 157 30.30 -13.88 -63.16
C LEU A 157 29.93 -12.60 -63.90
N TYR A 158 30.57 -11.50 -63.52
CA TYR A 158 30.45 -10.21 -64.18
C TYR A 158 31.63 -10.00 -65.14
N THR A 159 31.33 -9.62 -66.38
CA THR A 159 32.34 -9.23 -67.38
C THR A 159 32.02 -7.83 -67.88
N PRO A 160 32.86 -6.81 -67.59
CA PRO A 160 32.67 -5.46 -68.12
C PRO A 160 32.59 -5.47 -69.65
N ASN A 161 31.78 -4.58 -70.23
CA ASN A 161 31.81 -4.32 -71.66
C ASN A 161 33.21 -3.87 -72.06
N SER A 162 33.66 -4.27 -73.26
CA SER A 162 35.04 -4.01 -73.66
C SER A 162 35.36 -2.51 -73.66
N GLY A 163 36.41 -2.13 -72.92
CA GLY A 163 36.86 -0.75 -72.73
C GLY A 163 35.99 0.13 -71.82
N PHE A 164 35.09 -0.46 -71.03
CA PHE A 164 34.35 0.27 -69.99
C PHE A 164 35.21 0.47 -68.73
N THR A 165 35.16 1.67 -68.19
CA THR A 165 35.75 2.08 -66.90
C THR A 165 34.74 2.95 -66.16
N GLY A 166 34.67 2.82 -64.84
CA GLY A 166 33.71 3.51 -63.97
C GLY A 166 32.78 2.55 -63.23
N ALA A 167 31.83 3.10 -62.49
CA ALA A 167 30.86 2.31 -61.72
C ALA A 167 29.79 1.68 -62.62
N ASP A 168 29.53 0.40 -62.42
CA ASP A 168 28.35 -0.30 -62.90
C ASP A 168 27.59 -0.86 -61.69
N SER A 169 26.32 -1.17 -61.84
CA SER A 169 25.55 -1.76 -60.74
C SER A 169 24.44 -2.66 -61.22
N PHE A 170 24.05 -3.59 -60.34
CA PHE A 170 22.83 -4.35 -60.47
C PHE A 170 22.22 -4.56 -59.09
N SER A 171 21.00 -5.07 -59.02
CA SER A 171 20.37 -5.48 -57.76
C SER A 171 19.98 -6.94 -57.82
N TYR A 172 19.95 -7.58 -56.67
CA TYR A 172 19.52 -8.97 -56.52
C TYR A 172 18.55 -9.08 -55.33
N ILE A 173 17.71 -10.11 -55.38
CA ILE A 173 16.76 -10.45 -54.33
C ILE A 173 17.11 -11.84 -53.83
N ILE A 174 17.34 -11.95 -52.53
CA ILE A 174 17.54 -13.21 -51.83
C ILE A 174 16.24 -13.70 -51.22
N SER A 175 16.14 -15.01 -51.04
CA SER A 175 15.09 -15.68 -50.27
C SER A 175 15.72 -16.76 -49.41
N ASP A 176 15.21 -16.86 -48.19
CA ASP A 176 15.43 -17.93 -47.21
C ASP A 176 14.82 -19.29 -47.64
N GLY A 177 13.91 -19.29 -48.62
CA GLY A 177 13.16 -20.47 -49.05
C GLY A 177 11.92 -20.80 -48.21
N ASN A 178 11.60 -20.00 -47.19
CA ASN A 178 10.52 -20.18 -46.24
C ASN A 178 9.46 -19.06 -46.29
N GLY A 179 9.75 -17.93 -46.95
CA GLY A 179 8.75 -16.91 -47.26
C GLY A 179 9.26 -15.49 -47.18
N GLY A 180 10.39 -15.26 -46.49
CA GLY A 180 11.09 -14.00 -46.46
C GLY A 180 11.93 -13.76 -47.72
N THR A 181 12.01 -12.47 -48.07
CA THR A 181 12.83 -12.00 -49.19
C THR A 181 13.40 -10.63 -48.86
N SER A 182 14.62 -10.37 -49.31
CA SER A 182 15.28 -9.08 -49.14
C SER A 182 16.09 -8.70 -50.37
N GLN A 183 16.31 -7.41 -50.57
CA GLN A 183 16.93 -6.87 -51.77
C GLN A 183 18.16 -6.07 -51.41
N ALA A 184 19.26 -6.36 -52.11
CA ALA A 184 20.50 -5.60 -52.05
C ALA A 184 20.92 -5.14 -53.45
N SER A 185 21.79 -4.13 -53.46
CA SER A 185 22.46 -3.61 -54.63
C SER A 185 23.92 -4.00 -54.63
N VAL A 186 24.45 -4.29 -55.82
CA VAL A 186 25.86 -4.56 -56.04
C VAL A 186 26.41 -3.40 -56.84
N THR A 187 27.41 -2.72 -56.29
CA THR A 187 28.18 -1.71 -57.00
C THR A 187 29.51 -2.31 -57.43
N ILE A 188 29.80 -2.28 -58.73
CA ILE A 188 31.07 -2.74 -59.30
C ILE A 188 31.84 -1.53 -59.83
N SER A 189 32.99 -1.23 -59.21
CA SER A 189 33.91 -0.23 -59.76
C SER A 189 34.86 -0.90 -60.76
N VAL A 190 34.74 -0.55 -62.04
CA VAL A 190 35.62 -1.07 -63.10
C VAL A 190 36.79 -0.10 -63.30
N GLY A 191 37.93 -0.44 -62.69
CA GLY A 191 39.18 0.28 -62.82
C GLY A 191 39.87 0.00 -64.16
N SER A 192 40.72 0.92 -64.60
CA SER A 192 41.56 0.73 -65.80
C SER A 192 42.68 -0.28 -65.52
N GLY A 193 42.45 -1.56 -65.83
CA GLY A 193 43.43 -2.61 -65.62
C GLY A 193 44.54 -2.63 -66.67
N SER A 194 45.77 -2.38 -66.23
CA SER A 194 46.98 -2.87 -66.90
C SER A 194 47.45 -4.15 -66.20
N THR A 195 47.60 -5.23 -66.97
CA THR A 195 48.09 -6.52 -66.47
C THR A 195 49.57 -6.46 -66.05
N GLY A 196 49.88 -6.87 -64.83
CA GLY A 196 51.04 -7.73 -64.52
C GLY A 196 52.25 -7.11 -63.82
N GLY A 197 52.44 -7.51 -62.55
CA GLY A 197 53.74 -7.69 -61.89
C GLY A 197 54.35 -6.47 -61.22
N LEU A 198 54.47 -6.51 -59.89
CA LEU A 198 55.15 -5.52 -59.04
C LEU A 198 54.65 -4.07 -59.21
N GLY A 199 53.79 -3.63 -58.29
CA GLY A 199 53.67 -2.22 -57.91
C GLY A 199 52.55 -1.42 -58.58
N SER A 200 51.67 -0.86 -57.75
CA SER A 200 50.71 0.24 -58.00
C SER A 200 49.25 -0.16 -58.33
N ILE A 201 48.43 -0.23 -57.28
CA ILE A 201 46.97 -0.07 -57.27
C ILE A 201 46.70 1.44 -57.25
N ASN A 202 45.91 1.94 -58.19
CA ASN A 202 45.60 3.36 -58.26
C ASN A 202 44.08 3.54 -58.27
N GLY A 203 43.59 4.36 -57.35
CA GLY A 203 42.23 4.88 -57.31
C GLY A 203 41.99 5.93 -58.39
N THR A 204 40.92 6.66 -58.20
CA THR A 204 40.35 7.66 -59.08
C THR A 204 40.21 8.98 -58.32
N PRO A 205 39.76 10.07 -58.96
CA PRO A 205 39.43 11.30 -58.23
C PRO A 205 38.08 11.25 -57.47
N SER A 206 37.56 10.07 -57.12
CA SER A 206 36.31 9.87 -56.37
C SER A 206 36.54 8.89 -55.24
N ASP A 207 35.68 8.91 -54.20
CA ASP A 207 35.77 8.01 -53.04
C ASP A 207 35.88 6.52 -53.47
N ASP A 208 37.04 5.92 -53.23
CA ASP A 208 37.39 4.57 -53.62
C ASP A 208 37.57 3.63 -52.42
N THR A 209 37.31 2.33 -52.63
CA THR A 209 37.72 1.27 -51.69
C THR A 209 38.80 0.43 -52.34
N LEU A 210 40.02 0.52 -51.82
CA LEU A 210 41.22 -0.06 -52.41
C LEU A 210 41.70 -1.24 -51.57
N LEU A 211 41.67 -2.43 -52.16
CA LEU A 211 42.08 -3.68 -51.51
C LEU A 211 43.40 -4.16 -52.09
N GLY A 212 44.42 -4.22 -51.26
CA GLY A 212 45.68 -4.89 -51.53
C GLY A 212 45.57 -6.41 -51.40
N THR A 213 46.70 -7.06 -51.61
CA THR A 213 46.89 -8.51 -51.53
C THR A 213 47.66 -8.87 -50.25
N ASN A 214 47.95 -10.15 -50.04
CA ASN A 214 48.85 -10.57 -48.96
C ASN A 214 50.34 -10.56 -49.41
N GLY A 215 50.71 -9.68 -50.34
CA GLY A 215 52.09 -9.46 -50.77
C GLY A 215 52.36 -7.97 -50.95
N ASP A 216 53.61 -7.59 -51.22
CA ASP A 216 54.03 -6.18 -51.26
C ASP A 216 53.27 -5.35 -52.31
N ASP A 217 52.41 -4.45 -51.84
CA ASP A 217 51.58 -3.58 -52.65
C ASP A 217 52.03 -2.11 -52.62
N THR A 218 51.64 -1.37 -53.65
CA THR A 218 51.76 0.10 -53.67
C THR A 218 50.39 0.60 -54.05
N ILE A 219 49.79 1.51 -53.29
CA ILE A 219 48.39 1.92 -53.41
C ILE A 219 48.34 3.45 -53.41
N TYR A 220 47.68 4.06 -54.40
CA TYR A 220 47.45 5.50 -54.47
C TYR A 220 45.94 5.77 -54.60
N GLY A 221 45.30 6.49 -53.69
CA GLY A 221 43.88 6.84 -53.77
C GLY A 221 43.60 7.97 -54.77
N TYR A 222 44.48 8.97 -54.80
CA TYR A 222 44.40 10.21 -55.57
C TYR A 222 43.43 11.25 -55.01
N GLY A 223 42.11 11.11 -55.14
CA GLY A 223 41.21 12.09 -54.54
C GLY A 223 39.81 11.56 -54.32
N GLY A 224 39.07 12.16 -53.39
CA GLY A 224 37.89 11.52 -52.80
C GLY A 224 38.21 11.10 -51.37
N ASN A 225 37.24 10.60 -50.62
CA ASN A 225 37.47 10.03 -49.29
C ASN A 225 37.64 8.51 -49.44
N ASP A 226 38.87 8.06 -49.50
CA ASP A 226 39.22 6.69 -49.85
C ASP A 226 39.29 5.80 -48.61
N THR A 227 38.95 4.52 -48.75
CA THR A 227 39.16 3.49 -47.73
C THR A 227 40.13 2.45 -48.27
N VAL A 228 41.29 2.31 -47.63
CA VAL A 228 42.37 1.42 -48.10
C VAL A 228 42.60 0.30 -47.11
N ASN A 229 42.52 -0.95 -47.57
CA ASN A 229 43.00 -2.12 -46.85
C ASN A 229 44.13 -2.75 -47.66
N PRO A 230 45.41 -2.55 -47.30
CA PRO A 230 46.53 -3.05 -48.07
C PRO A 230 46.75 -4.57 -47.91
N GLY A 231 46.16 -5.22 -46.90
CA GLY A 231 46.43 -6.62 -46.59
C GLY A 231 47.74 -6.81 -45.80
N LEU A 232 48.35 -7.99 -45.94
CA LEU A 232 49.64 -8.31 -45.33
C LEU A 232 50.77 -8.12 -46.35
N GLY A 233 51.87 -7.45 -46.01
CA GLY A 233 52.98 -7.31 -46.94
C GLY A 233 53.88 -6.12 -46.61
N TYR A 234 54.88 -5.83 -47.46
CA TYR A 234 55.56 -4.53 -47.43
C TYR A 234 54.82 -3.54 -48.33
N ASP A 235 53.84 -2.86 -47.75
CA ASP A 235 52.89 -2.05 -48.50
C ASP A 235 53.25 -0.57 -48.44
N TYR A 236 53.00 0.14 -49.54
CA TYR A 236 53.04 1.60 -49.59
C TYR A 236 51.65 2.12 -49.92
N VAL A 237 51.07 2.96 -49.08
CA VAL A 237 49.73 3.55 -49.28
C VAL A 237 49.84 5.06 -49.34
N ASP A 238 49.15 5.69 -50.28
CA ASP A 238 49.03 7.14 -50.38
C ASP A 238 47.56 7.49 -50.61
N GLY A 239 46.85 8.03 -49.62
CA GLY A 239 45.41 8.32 -49.72
C GLY A 239 45.14 9.38 -50.80
N GLY A 240 45.65 10.58 -50.61
CA GLY A 240 45.63 11.63 -51.63
C GLY A 240 44.89 12.88 -51.16
N GLU A 241 44.02 13.44 -52.00
CA GLU A 241 43.16 14.57 -51.64
C GLU A 241 41.84 14.06 -51.06
N GLY A 242 41.67 14.07 -49.75
CA GLY A 242 40.51 13.43 -49.15
C GLY A 242 40.45 13.53 -47.64
N LYS A 243 39.47 12.82 -47.07
CA LYS A 243 39.57 12.28 -45.71
C LYS A 243 39.69 10.76 -45.84
N ASP A 244 40.92 10.28 -45.91
CA ASP A 244 41.20 8.90 -46.27
C ASP A 244 41.35 8.03 -45.02
N THR A 245 40.83 6.80 -45.10
CA THR A 245 40.79 5.82 -44.00
C THR A 245 41.68 4.63 -44.32
N LEU A 246 42.61 4.30 -43.43
CA LEU A 246 43.41 3.09 -43.52
C LEU A 246 42.85 2.01 -42.58
N VAL A 247 42.54 0.84 -43.14
CA VAL A 247 42.01 -0.32 -42.41
C VAL A 247 43.13 -1.32 -42.19
N ILE A 248 43.34 -1.70 -40.93
CA ILE A 248 44.38 -2.65 -40.50
C ILE A 248 43.72 -3.71 -39.62
N ASP A 249 43.78 -4.97 -40.06
CA ASP A 249 43.33 -6.12 -39.27
C ASP A 249 44.51 -7.06 -39.01
N TYR A 250 45.02 -7.03 -37.78
CA TYR A 250 46.11 -7.89 -37.32
C TYR A 250 45.67 -8.96 -36.32
N SER A 251 44.36 -9.23 -36.21
CA SER A 251 43.80 -10.24 -35.31
C SER A 251 44.40 -11.64 -35.46
N ALA A 252 44.91 -11.97 -36.65
CA ALA A 252 45.56 -13.24 -36.96
C ALA A 252 47.10 -13.26 -36.74
N LEU A 253 47.71 -12.17 -36.29
CA LEU A 253 49.15 -12.05 -36.02
C LEU A 253 49.47 -12.20 -34.52
N ASP A 254 50.75 -12.39 -34.18
CA ASP A 254 51.17 -12.59 -32.79
C ASP A 254 51.62 -11.30 -32.09
N TYR A 255 51.95 -10.24 -32.85
CA TYR A 255 52.48 -9.00 -32.29
C TYR A 255 52.20 -7.81 -33.21
N MET A 256 51.65 -6.73 -32.66
CA MET A 256 51.54 -5.43 -33.34
C MET A 256 52.36 -4.37 -32.63
N TYR A 257 53.02 -3.54 -33.43
CA TYR A 257 53.71 -2.36 -32.91
C TYR A 257 53.70 -1.24 -33.93
N SER A 258 53.38 -0.02 -33.48
CA SER A 258 53.29 1.14 -34.35
C SER A 258 54.14 2.30 -33.85
N TYR A 259 54.61 3.11 -34.79
CA TYR A 259 55.34 4.36 -34.55
C TYR A 259 54.87 5.39 -35.58
N PRO A 260 53.79 6.13 -35.30
CA PRO A 260 53.48 7.29 -36.11
C PRO A 260 54.51 8.39 -35.86
N SER A 261 54.97 9.05 -36.91
CA SER A 261 55.57 10.38 -36.81
C SER A 261 54.59 11.40 -37.34
N VAL A 262 53.41 11.51 -36.73
CA VAL A 262 52.37 12.40 -37.25
C VAL A 262 52.64 13.83 -36.78
N TYR A 263 53.63 14.47 -37.40
CA TYR A 263 53.66 15.93 -37.48
C TYR A 263 52.92 16.36 -38.75
N GLY A 264 51.59 16.42 -38.66
CA GLY A 264 50.74 17.28 -39.49
C GLY A 264 50.58 16.97 -40.99
N ASN A 265 50.91 15.77 -41.47
CA ASN A 265 50.84 15.46 -42.91
C ASN A 265 50.40 14.01 -43.23
N GLY A 266 49.63 13.36 -42.34
CA GLY A 266 48.97 12.06 -42.60
C GLY A 266 49.89 10.91 -43.01
N SER A 267 51.16 10.90 -42.56
CA SER A 267 52.16 9.90 -42.99
C SER A 267 52.77 9.15 -41.82
N GLY A 268 53.01 7.84 -41.98
CA GLY A 268 53.51 6.98 -40.89
C GLY A 268 53.81 5.54 -41.32
N TYR A 269 54.01 4.68 -40.32
CA TYR A 269 54.27 3.24 -40.50
C TYR A 269 53.55 2.38 -39.45
N TYR A 270 52.94 1.26 -39.87
CA TYR A 270 52.45 0.18 -39.00
C TYR A 270 53.21 -1.13 -39.25
N TYR A 271 53.56 -1.85 -38.18
CA TYR A 271 54.26 -3.13 -38.25
C TYR A 271 53.47 -4.23 -37.54
N GLY A 272 53.40 -5.42 -38.14
CA GLY A 272 52.87 -6.64 -37.55
C GLY A 272 53.69 -7.88 -37.92
N TYR A 273 53.91 -8.82 -36.99
CA TYR A 273 54.63 -10.06 -37.28
C TYR A 273 54.20 -11.27 -36.44
N SER A 274 54.47 -12.49 -36.94
CA SER A 274 54.25 -13.76 -36.24
C SER A 274 55.56 -14.51 -35.90
N TYR A 275 55.64 -15.18 -34.75
CA TYR A 275 56.79 -16.00 -34.35
C TYR A 275 56.73 -17.39 -35.01
N GLY A 276 57.51 -17.57 -36.09
CA GLY A 276 57.77 -18.89 -36.68
C GLY A 276 56.97 -19.24 -37.95
N GLY A 277 56.26 -18.27 -38.54
CA GLY A 277 55.55 -18.39 -39.82
C GLY A 277 55.78 -17.18 -40.74
N ASN A 278 55.34 -17.27 -42.01
CA ASN A 278 55.54 -16.27 -43.07
C ASN A 278 54.64 -15.00 -42.97
N GLY A 279 54.06 -14.70 -41.80
CA GLY A 279 53.19 -13.53 -41.61
C GLY A 279 54.01 -12.32 -41.16
N TYR A 280 54.32 -11.43 -42.10
CA TYR A 280 54.98 -10.14 -41.85
C TYR A 280 54.21 -9.06 -42.61
N SER A 281 53.80 -8.00 -41.92
CA SER A 281 53.20 -6.80 -42.54
C SER A 281 53.91 -5.53 -42.08
N ASN A 282 54.20 -4.64 -43.02
CA ASN A 282 54.80 -3.33 -42.83
C ASN A 282 54.15 -2.36 -43.82
N ILE A 283 53.25 -1.54 -43.32
CA ILE A 283 52.50 -0.57 -44.11
C ILE A 283 53.18 0.79 -43.92
N SER A 284 53.77 1.32 -44.97
CA SER A 284 54.18 2.72 -45.07
C SER A 284 53.03 3.51 -45.68
N PHE A 285 52.58 4.58 -45.05
CA PHE A 285 51.45 5.37 -45.58
C PHE A 285 51.73 6.88 -45.61
N SER A 286 51.02 7.58 -46.50
CA SER A 286 50.96 9.04 -46.60
C SER A 286 49.54 9.52 -46.92
N ASN A 287 49.21 10.77 -46.55
CA ASN A 287 47.90 11.38 -46.76
C ASN A 287 46.74 10.48 -46.29
N ILE A 288 46.83 9.98 -45.06
CA ILE A 288 45.75 9.25 -44.37
C ILE A 288 45.34 10.06 -43.14
N GLU A 289 44.04 10.24 -42.96
CA GLU A 289 43.46 11.07 -41.90
C GLU A 289 42.67 10.27 -40.85
N ARG A 290 42.37 9.00 -41.11
CA ARG A 290 41.65 8.11 -40.17
C ARG A 290 42.21 6.69 -40.18
N PHE A 291 42.08 6.01 -39.04
CA PHE A 291 42.47 4.62 -38.87
C PHE A 291 41.31 3.77 -38.35
N ASN A 292 41.17 2.57 -38.92
CA ASN A 292 40.36 1.49 -38.36
C ASN A 292 41.29 0.31 -38.08
N ILE A 293 41.60 0.06 -36.81
CA ILE A 293 42.64 -0.89 -36.38
C ILE A 293 42.02 -1.94 -35.48
N THR A 294 42.27 -3.21 -35.82
CA THR A 294 42.04 -4.35 -34.92
C THR A 294 43.38 -4.98 -34.56
N GLY A 295 43.69 -5.00 -33.26
CA GLY A 295 44.88 -5.60 -32.69
C GLY A 295 44.86 -7.12 -32.69
N THR A 296 45.87 -7.68 -32.03
CA THR A 296 46.16 -9.11 -31.94
C THR A 296 45.49 -9.72 -30.71
N ALA A 297 45.83 -10.98 -30.41
CA ALA A 297 45.43 -11.64 -29.16
C ALA A 297 46.48 -11.51 -28.03
N ASN A 298 47.47 -10.62 -28.18
CA ASN A 298 48.49 -10.31 -27.19
C ASN A 298 48.61 -8.80 -26.99
N ASN A 299 49.31 -8.39 -25.92
CA ASN A 299 49.57 -6.99 -25.59
C ASN A 299 50.12 -6.17 -26.76
N ASP A 300 49.35 -5.17 -27.18
CA ASP A 300 49.62 -4.34 -28.34
C ASP A 300 49.92 -2.88 -27.98
N SER A 301 50.45 -2.15 -28.97
CA SER A 301 50.59 -0.69 -28.90
C SER A 301 49.99 -0.05 -30.14
N ILE A 302 48.77 0.46 -29.98
CA ILE A 302 47.96 1.07 -31.03
C ILE A 302 48.13 2.58 -30.94
N PHE A 303 48.40 3.21 -32.07
CA PHE A 303 48.36 4.67 -32.17
C PHE A 303 47.31 5.04 -33.21
N GLY A 304 46.59 6.13 -33.00
CA GLY A 304 45.58 6.73 -33.85
C GLY A 304 46.13 7.92 -34.64
N SER A 305 45.21 8.74 -35.14
CA SER A 305 45.40 9.89 -36.01
C SER A 305 44.86 11.16 -35.35
N TYR A 306 44.79 12.26 -36.12
CA TYR A 306 44.08 13.48 -35.69
C TYR A 306 42.63 13.53 -36.21
N GLY A 307 42.13 12.44 -36.81
CA GLY A 307 40.75 12.30 -37.29
C GLY A 307 39.99 11.19 -36.57
N ASP A 308 38.72 11.04 -36.92
CA ASP A 308 37.79 10.10 -36.25
C ASP A 308 38.22 8.63 -36.47
N ASP A 309 38.77 7.98 -35.45
CA ASP A 309 39.32 6.63 -35.53
C ASP A 309 38.43 5.56 -34.89
N VAL A 310 38.64 4.30 -35.30
CA VAL A 310 38.10 3.10 -34.66
C VAL A 310 39.26 2.20 -34.25
N LEU A 311 39.51 2.07 -32.95
CA LEU A 311 40.68 1.38 -32.41
C LEU A 311 40.22 0.24 -31.49
N ASN A 312 40.54 -1.01 -31.83
CA ASN A 312 40.26 -2.19 -31.04
C ASN A 312 41.57 -2.90 -30.63
N GLY A 313 41.81 -3.04 -29.33
CA GLY A 313 43.00 -3.70 -28.76
C GLY A 313 43.04 -5.20 -29.03
N GLY A 314 41.90 -5.88 -28.91
CA GLY A 314 41.79 -7.32 -29.11
C GLY A 314 41.83 -8.09 -27.78
N ALA A 315 42.87 -8.88 -27.53
CA ALA A 315 43.08 -9.49 -26.22
C ALA A 315 44.51 -9.26 -25.76
N GLY A 316 44.75 -9.18 -24.46
CA GLY A 316 46.04 -8.78 -23.90
C GLY A 316 45.92 -7.48 -23.12
N ASP A 317 47.01 -7.03 -22.50
CA ASP A 317 47.06 -5.71 -21.85
C ASP A 317 47.59 -4.69 -22.88
N ASP A 318 46.69 -3.94 -23.51
CA ASP A 318 46.96 -3.11 -24.68
C ASP A 318 47.19 -1.65 -24.33
N LEU A 319 48.07 -0.97 -25.06
CA LEU A 319 48.34 0.46 -24.92
C LEU A 319 47.87 1.23 -26.16
N ILE A 320 46.80 2.00 -26.03
CA ILE A 320 46.17 2.76 -27.10
C ILE A 320 46.51 4.25 -26.95
N PHE A 321 46.88 4.87 -28.06
CA PHE A 321 47.07 6.32 -28.19
C PHE A 321 46.11 6.83 -29.25
N SER A 322 45.02 7.50 -28.89
CA SER A 322 44.06 7.97 -29.89
C SER A 322 44.56 9.15 -30.70
N ASP A 323 45.34 10.04 -30.07
CA ASP A 323 45.52 11.42 -30.56
C ASP A 323 44.13 12.10 -30.73
N GLY A 324 43.96 13.11 -31.60
CA GLY A 324 42.71 13.90 -31.66
C GLY A 324 41.67 13.35 -32.63
N GLY A 325 40.38 13.66 -32.46
CA GLY A 325 39.31 13.14 -33.32
C GLY A 325 38.02 12.81 -32.55
N ILE A 326 37.02 12.27 -33.22
CA ILE A 326 35.89 11.56 -32.57
C ILE A 326 36.18 10.07 -32.63
N ASP A 327 36.77 9.52 -31.57
CA ASP A 327 37.27 8.14 -31.63
C ASP A 327 36.35 7.15 -30.92
N THR A 328 36.27 5.94 -31.49
CA THR A 328 35.67 4.77 -30.84
C THR A 328 36.78 3.84 -30.42
N ILE A 329 36.92 3.59 -29.12
CA ILE A 329 38.02 2.82 -28.56
C ILE A 329 37.49 1.65 -27.74
N ASP A 330 37.94 0.45 -28.09
CA ASP A 330 37.65 -0.79 -27.39
C ASP A 330 38.97 -1.42 -26.97
N GLY A 331 39.20 -1.55 -25.66
CA GLY A 331 40.41 -2.21 -25.14
C GLY A 331 40.44 -3.68 -25.52
N GLY A 332 39.27 -4.32 -25.53
CA GLY A 332 39.18 -5.75 -25.68
C GLY A 332 39.38 -6.45 -24.33
N ALA A 333 40.00 -7.62 -24.32
CA ALA A 333 40.13 -8.43 -23.10
C ALA A 333 41.51 -8.30 -22.45
N GLY A 334 41.62 -7.59 -21.33
CA GLY A 334 42.83 -7.52 -20.50
C GLY A 334 42.89 -6.22 -19.67
N GLU A 335 44.04 -5.89 -19.06
CA GLU A 335 44.20 -4.57 -18.42
C GLU A 335 44.70 -3.53 -19.44
N ASP A 336 43.78 -2.92 -20.17
CA ASP A 336 44.12 -2.00 -21.24
C ASP A 336 44.37 -0.57 -20.75
N ALA A 337 45.06 0.20 -21.57
CA ALA A 337 45.68 1.45 -21.22
C ALA A 337 45.48 2.51 -22.31
N LEU A 338 44.86 3.66 -22.00
CA LEU A 338 44.72 4.77 -22.94
C LEU A 338 45.65 5.94 -22.60
N LYS A 339 46.28 6.53 -23.62
CA LYS A 339 47.09 7.75 -23.51
C LYS A 339 46.94 8.65 -24.74
N ASP A 340 46.36 9.83 -24.57
CA ASP A 340 46.37 10.89 -25.59
C ASP A 340 47.45 11.94 -25.27
N ALA A 341 48.02 12.56 -26.29
CA ALA A 341 49.01 13.61 -26.20
C ALA A 341 48.43 15.04 -26.26
N ASP A 342 47.17 15.24 -26.69
CA ASP A 342 46.56 16.58 -26.83
C ASP A 342 45.02 16.60 -26.75
N PHE A 343 44.46 16.39 -25.55
CA PHE A 343 43.03 16.55 -25.28
C PHE A 343 42.50 17.99 -25.42
N SER A 344 43.36 18.97 -25.75
CA SER A 344 42.97 20.40 -25.74
C SER A 344 42.23 20.87 -27.00
N THR A 345 42.10 20.02 -28.02
CA THR A 345 41.41 20.36 -29.27
C THR A 345 40.22 19.44 -29.57
N ASN A 346 39.02 19.88 -29.19
CA ASN A 346 37.71 19.50 -29.74
C ASN A 346 37.52 18.01 -30.14
N THR A 347 37.75 17.08 -29.22
CA THR A 347 37.23 15.71 -29.35
C THR A 347 35.80 15.69 -28.82
N THR A 348 34.83 15.51 -29.71
CA THR A 348 33.40 15.40 -29.36
C THR A 348 33.03 13.92 -29.30
N ASN A 349 32.61 13.42 -28.14
CA ASN A 349 32.16 12.04 -27.91
C ASN A 349 33.24 10.96 -28.10
N LEU A 350 33.92 10.60 -27.01
CA LEU A 350 34.73 9.38 -26.95
C LEU A 350 33.90 8.27 -26.30
N THR A 351 33.91 7.07 -26.91
CA THR A 351 33.32 5.86 -26.32
C THR A 351 34.45 4.91 -25.96
N PHE A 352 34.55 4.57 -24.68
CA PHE A 352 35.48 3.57 -24.16
C PHE A 352 34.72 2.33 -23.73
N ASN A 353 35.32 1.17 -23.95
CA ASN A 353 34.91 -0.11 -23.40
C ASN A 353 36.16 -0.87 -22.93
N ASP A 354 36.22 -1.24 -21.65
CA ASP A 354 37.31 -2.02 -21.01
C ASP A 354 38.71 -1.39 -20.99
N VAL A 355 38.84 -0.04 -20.95
CA VAL A 355 40.15 0.64 -20.99
C VAL A 355 40.46 1.44 -19.71
N ASN A 356 41.69 1.35 -19.19
CA ASN A 356 42.20 2.22 -18.11
C ASN A 356 42.95 3.45 -18.66
N PRO A 357 42.48 4.68 -18.44
CA PRO A 357 43.23 5.88 -18.78
C PRO A 357 44.49 6.07 -17.91
N ILE A 358 45.70 6.20 -18.47
CA ILE A 358 46.97 6.28 -17.71
C ILE A 358 47.50 7.73 -17.49
N SER A 359 46.66 8.75 -17.55
CA SER A 359 47.06 10.17 -17.37
C SER A 359 46.26 10.84 -16.26
N SER A 360 46.93 11.66 -15.44
CA SER A 360 46.35 12.29 -14.24
C SER A 360 45.41 13.46 -14.51
N ASP A 361 45.20 13.84 -15.77
CA ASP A 361 44.34 14.96 -16.17
C ASP A 361 43.71 14.63 -17.53
N PHE A 362 42.52 14.02 -17.53
CA PHE A 362 41.65 13.95 -18.72
C PHE A 362 40.69 15.14 -18.65
N THR A 363 40.48 15.84 -19.77
CA THR A 363 39.46 16.89 -19.86
C THR A 363 38.78 16.75 -21.21
N PHE A 364 37.58 16.18 -21.19
CA PHE A 364 36.73 16.09 -22.38
C PHE A 364 36.04 17.44 -22.59
N THR A 365 35.61 17.79 -23.80
CA THR A 365 35.04 19.13 -24.06
C THR A 365 33.57 19.14 -24.48
N ASN A 366 32.93 17.99 -24.73
CA ASN A 366 31.49 17.85 -24.96
C ASN A 366 31.01 16.38 -24.91
N GLY A 367 30.03 16.05 -24.06
CA GLY A 367 29.11 14.92 -24.25
C GLY A 367 29.73 13.52 -24.21
N THR A 368 30.51 13.21 -23.18
CA THR A 368 31.32 11.99 -23.06
C THR A 368 30.46 10.80 -22.63
N THR A 369 30.63 9.65 -23.29
CA THR A 369 30.01 8.39 -22.85
C THR A 369 31.10 7.39 -22.48
N VAL A 370 31.29 7.16 -21.18
CA VAL A 370 32.28 6.22 -20.65
C VAL A 370 31.56 5.00 -20.10
N LYS A 371 31.78 3.82 -20.69
CA LYS A 371 31.12 2.57 -20.28
C LYS A 371 32.14 1.50 -19.92
N ASN A 372 31.78 0.63 -18.98
CA ASN A 372 32.55 -0.55 -18.63
C ASN A 372 34.02 -0.28 -18.25
N VAL A 373 34.31 0.86 -17.63
CA VAL A 373 35.70 1.19 -17.27
C VAL A 373 36.09 0.56 -15.93
N GLU A 374 37.27 -0.07 -15.92
CA GLU A 374 37.76 -0.84 -14.79
C GLU A 374 38.45 -0.02 -13.68
N PHE A 375 38.98 1.18 -14.01
CA PHE A 375 39.64 2.11 -13.07
C PHE A 375 39.73 3.55 -13.62
N LEU A 376 39.23 4.54 -12.87
CA LEU A 376 39.33 5.98 -13.19
C LEU A 376 39.76 6.80 -11.96
N ASP A 377 41.04 7.17 -11.89
CA ASP A 377 41.55 8.09 -10.86
C ASP A 377 41.81 9.47 -11.47
N GLY A 378 40.93 10.44 -11.18
CA GLY A 378 41.09 11.84 -11.59
C GLY A 378 40.42 12.21 -12.92
N LEU A 379 39.32 11.55 -13.29
CA LEU A 379 38.55 11.91 -14.48
C LEU A 379 37.92 13.29 -14.30
N THR A 380 38.18 14.23 -15.21
CA THR A 380 37.43 15.49 -15.32
C THR A 380 36.75 15.56 -16.69
N THR A 381 35.44 15.76 -16.76
CA THR A 381 34.75 15.96 -18.04
C THR A 381 34.44 17.44 -18.30
N GLY A 382 33.70 17.72 -19.38
CA GLY A 382 33.70 19.00 -20.08
C GLY A 382 32.56 19.92 -19.72
N SER A 383 32.02 20.62 -20.73
CA SER A 383 30.86 21.49 -20.57
C SER A 383 29.59 20.91 -21.21
N GLY A 384 29.41 19.59 -21.22
CA GLY A 384 28.22 18.99 -21.83
C GLY A 384 27.90 17.61 -21.28
N ASN A 385 26.60 17.31 -21.22
CA ASN A 385 26.00 16.12 -20.57
C ASN A 385 26.79 14.82 -20.77
N ASP A 386 27.44 14.38 -19.71
CA ASP A 386 28.27 13.19 -19.67
C ASP A 386 27.49 11.99 -19.09
N THR A 387 27.80 10.78 -19.55
CA THR A 387 27.28 9.53 -18.98
C THR A 387 28.43 8.59 -18.67
N ILE A 388 28.59 8.23 -17.40
CA ILE A 388 29.73 7.48 -16.89
C ILE A 388 29.24 6.25 -16.13
N SER A 389 29.79 5.07 -16.42
CA SER A 389 29.47 3.83 -15.69
C SER A 389 30.72 3.01 -15.39
N PHE A 390 30.91 2.64 -14.12
CA PHE A 390 32.03 1.79 -13.67
C PHE A 390 31.62 0.32 -13.60
N SER A 391 32.54 -0.61 -13.91
CA SER A 391 32.25 -2.06 -13.96
C SER A 391 32.87 -2.90 -12.82
N ARG A 392 33.77 -2.35 -12.00
CA ARG A 392 34.50 -3.09 -10.95
C ARG A 392 34.67 -2.33 -9.62
N GLN A 393 34.92 -3.08 -8.54
CA GLN A 393 35.09 -2.64 -7.13
C GLN A 393 36.30 -1.73 -6.82
N ARG A 394 36.90 -1.03 -7.80
CA ARG A 394 38.06 -0.15 -7.55
C ARG A 394 37.59 1.24 -7.12
N ASN A 395 38.48 1.99 -6.47
CA ASN A 395 38.21 3.35 -6.00
C ASN A 395 38.36 4.35 -7.14
N ASN A 396 37.34 5.16 -7.41
CA ASN A 396 37.35 6.13 -8.50
C ASN A 396 37.22 7.57 -7.98
N THR A 397 37.84 8.52 -8.69
CA THR A 397 37.64 9.96 -8.45
C THR A 397 37.20 10.61 -9.76
N VAL A 398 35.99 11.18 -9.78
CA VAL A 398 35.35 11.76 -10.97
C VAL A 398 34.82 13.16 -10.68
N ASN A 399 35.03 14.08 -11.60
CA ASN A 399 34.43 15.41 -11.66
C ASN A 399 33.81 15.61 -13.06
N THR A 400 32.52 15.91 -13.18
CA THR A 400 31.87 15.95 -14.50
C THR A 400 31.79 17.32 -15.16
N GLY A 401 32.20 18.39 -14.47
CA GLY A 401 32.29 19.72 -15.07
C GLY A 401 30.93 20.41 -15.22
N ASP A 402 30.67 21.10 -16.33
CA ASP A 402 29.37 21.73 -16.56
C ASP A 402 28.50 20.77 -17.41
N GLY A 403 27.21 20.60 -17.11
CA GLY A 403 26.36 19.68 -17.86
C GLY A 403 25.26 19.09 -17.00
N ASN A 404 24.30 18.38 -17.62
CA ASN A 404 23.41 17.51 -16.87
C ASN A 404 23.94 16.09 -16.99
N ASP A 405 24.68 15.65 -15.98
CA ASP A 405 25.50 14.45 -16.05
C ASP A 405 24.81 13.26 -15.36
N THR A 406 25.16 12.05 -15.78
CA THR A 406 24.68 10.82 -15.16
C THR A 406 25.83 9.88 -14.85
N ILE A 407 26.04 9.59 -13.57
CA ILE A 407 27.13 8.76 -13.08
C ILE A 407 26.55 7.51 -12.44
N ASN A 408 26.93 6.32 -12.93
CA ASN A 408 26.73 5.05 -12.24
C ASN A 408 28.05 4.63 -11.62
N SER A 409 28.18 4.81 -10.31
CA SER A 409 29.44 4.58 -9.62
C SER A 409 29.78 3.10 -9.41
N GLY A 410 28.84 2.18 -9.64
CA GLY A 410 29.04 0.79 -9.26
C GLY A 410 29.47 0.65 -7.79
N LEU A 411 30.36 -0.31 -7.51
CA LEU A 411 30.90 -0.56 -6.19
C LEU A 411 32.36 -0.04 -6.11
N GLY A 412 32.82 0.39 -4.92
CA GLY A 412 34.15 0.98 -4.74
C GLY A 412 34.22 1.98 -3.60
N GLN A 413 35.40 2.57 -3.35
CA GLN A 413 35.50 3.80 -2.55
C GLN A 413 35.58 5.00 -3.50
N ASP A 414 34.44 5.59 -3.84
CA ASP A 414 34.34 6.56 -4.92
C ASP A 414 34.17 8.00 -4.41
N TYR A 415 34.73 8.96 -5.15
CA TYR A 415 34.52 10.38 -4.97
C TYR A 415 33.96 10.97 -6.27
N VAL A 416 32.72 11.49 -6.25
CA VAL A 416 32.02 12.02 -7.43
C VAL A 416 31.66 13.48 -7.22
N ASP A 417 31.95 14.32 -8.19
CA ASP A 417 31.55 15.73 -8.22
C ASP A 417 30.79 16.02 -9.51
N GLY A 418 29.48 16.29 -9.44
CA GLY A 418 28.65 16.55 -10.64
C GLY A 418 28.98 17.88 -11.33
N GLY A 419 29.47 18.86 -10.56
CA GLY A 419 29.83 20.17 -11.08
C GLY A 419 28.63 21.11 -11.25
N GLU A 420 28.47 21.75 -12.39
CA GLU A 420 27.38 22.72 -12.62
C GLU A 420 26.31 22.14 -13.56
N GLY A 421 25.10 21.92 -13.04
CA GLY A 421 23.93 21.56 -13.83
C GLY A 421 22.92 20.80 -12.99
N GLU A 422 22.16 19.89 -13.61
CA GLU A 422 21.24 18.98 -12.90
C GLU A 422 21.76 17.56 -13.06
N ASP A 423 22.48 17.08 -12.05
CA ASP A 423 23.27 15.86 -12.11
C ASP A 423 22.61 14.71 -11.39
N THR A 424 22.77 13.50 -11.95
CA THR A 424 22.19 12.26 -11.43
C THR A 424 23.27 11.26 -11.03
N LEU A 425 23.25 10.79 -9.79
CA LEU A 425 24.09 9.69 -9.31
C LEU A 425 23.26 8.42 -9.10
N VAL A 426 23.69 7.33 -9.74
CA VAL A 426 23.09 6.00 -9.66
C VAL A 426 23.96 5.11 -8.76
N LEU A 427 23.35 4.54 -7.73
CA LEU A 427 23.94 3.65 -6.74
C LEU A 427 23.19 2.32 -6.73
N ASP A 428 23.88 1.24 -7.04
CA ASP A 428 23.33 -0.12 -6.98
C ASP A 428 24.09 -0.95 -5.92
N TYR A 429 23.47 -1.07 -4.74
CA TYR A 429 23.99 -1.86 -3.63
C TYR A 429 23.32 -3.23 -3.49
N SER A 430 22.47 -3.63 -4.43
CA SER A 430 21.67 -4.87 -4.38
C SER A 430 22.47 -6.16 -4.19
N SER A 431 23.76 -6.14 -4.53
CA SER A 431 24.69 -7.27 -4.37
C SER A 431 25.48 -7.27 -3.04
N LEU A 432 25.29 -6.28 -2.18
CA LEU A 432 25.94 -6.19 -0.86
C LEU A 432 25.07 -6.76 0.27
N ASP A 433 25.67 -6.95 1.44
CA ASP A 433 24.99 -7.54 2.60
C ASP A 433 24.33 -6.47 3.50
N TYR A 434 24.76 -5.22 3.47
CA TYR A 434 24.23 -4.17 4.35
C TYR A 434 24.51 -2.77 3.80
N MET A 435 23.52 -1.89 3.77
CA MET A 435 23.70 -0.48 3.42
C MET A 435 23.29 0.44 4.59
N TYR A 436 24.13 1.44 4.84
CA TYR A 436 23.83 2.49 5.80
C TYR A 436 24.43 3.82 5.35
N GLY A 437 23.64 4.89 5.33
CA GLY A 437 24.11 6.21 4.94
C GLY A 437 23.17 6.88 3.96
N GLY A 438 23.27 8.21 3.86
CA GLY A 438 22.27 9.04 3.21
C GLY A 438 21.61 10.03 4.17
N TYR A 439 22.41 10.77 4.95
CA TYR A 439 21.98 12.09 5.43
C TYR A 439 22.74 13.16 4.62
N PRO A 440 22.54 13.25 3.28
CA PRO A 440 23.06 14.39 2.53
C PRO A 440 22.57 15.67 3.20
N SER A 441 23.40 16.71 3.22
CA SER A 441 23.05 17.89 4.00
C SER A 441 21.76 18.49 3.43
N VAL A 442 20.72 18.59 4.25
CA VAL A 442 19.36 19.12 3.95
C VAL A 442 19.39 20.58 3.44
N TYR A 443 20.58 21.18 3.30
CA TYR A 443 20.80 22.59 3.00
C TYR A 443 21.24 22.88 1.55
N GLY A 444 20.91 22.00 0.59
CA GLY A 444 20.95 22.34 -0.83
C GLY A 444 22.36 22.46 -1.44
N SER A 445 23.32 21.65 -0.99
CA SER A 445 24.67 21.61 -1.57
C SER A 445 24.95 20.38 -2.45
N GLY A 446 23.92 19.58 -2.75
CA GLY A 446 24.06 18.35 -3.55
C GLY A 446 25.15 17.39 -3.05
N SER A 447 25.45 17.40 -1.75
CA SER A 447 26.60 16.68 -1.19
C SER A 447 26.17 15.66 -0.14
N GLY A 448 26.75 14.47 -0.19
CA GLY A 448 26.39 13.36 0.69
C GLY A 448 27.38 12.20 0.67
N TYR A 449 27.01 11.15 1.40
CA TYR A 449 27.82 9.95 1.56
C TYR A 449 26.95 8.72 1.81
N TYR A 450 27.29 7.61 1.16
CA TYR A 450 26.69 6.28 1.35
C TYR A 450 27.77 5.27 1.72
N TYR A 451 27.42 4.32 2.60
CA TYR A 451 28.27 3.19 2.97
C TYR A 451 27.53 1.87 2.70
N GLY A 452 28.24 0.93 2.07
CA GLY A 452 27.80 -0.43 1.83
C GLY A 452 28.84 -1.43 2.30
N TYR A 453 28.40 -2.52 2.94
CA TYR A 453 29.25 -3.60 3.44
C TYR A 453 28.79 -4.94 2.86
N GLY A 454 29.72 -5.77 2.42
CA GLY A 454 29.43 -7.15 2.01
C GLY A 454 30.58 -8.10 2.31
N ALA A 455 30.33 -9.40 2.16
CA ALA A 455 31.31 -10.48 2.40
C ALA A 455 32.64 -10.31 1.64
N ASN A 456 32.64 -9.54 0.54
CA ASN A 456 33.80 -9.30 -0.32
C ASN A 456 34.43 -7.89 -0.17
N GLY A 457 33.92 -7.00 0.70
CA GLY A 457 34.51 -5.66 0.89
C GLY A 457 33.53 -4.58 1.33
N SER A 458 34.03 -3.34 1.50
CA SER A 458 33.23 -2.14 1.77
C SER A 458 33.20 -1.24 0.53
N SER A 459 32.02 -0.74 0.19
CA SER A 459 31.80 0.20 -0.90
C SER A 459 31.26 1.50 -0.32
N ASN A 460 32.03 2.59 -0.39
CA ASN A 460 31.60 3.88 0.15
C ASN A 460 31.70 4.94 -0.95
N ILE A 461 30.68 5.77 -1.10
CA ILE A 461 30.75 6.91 -2.00
C ILE A 461 30.65 8.21 -1.21
N SER A 462 31.46 9.18 -1.60
CA SER A 462 31.31 10.58 -1.22
C SER A 462 31.00 11.38 -2.49
N PHE A 463 29.98 12.22 -2.44
CA PHE A 463 29.61 13.02 -3.60
C PHE A 463 29.34 14.49 -3.26
N SER A 464 29.49 15.36 -4.26
CA SER A 464 29.15 16.78 -4.23
C SER A 464 28.49 17.22 -5.53
N ASN A 465 27.70 18.31 -5.47
CA ASN A 465 26.97 18.86 -6.61
C ASN A 465 26.18 17.79 -7.39
N ILE A 466 25.39 17.00 -6.66
CA ILE A 466 24.44 16.03 -7.21
C ILE A 466 23.04 16.42 -6.75
N GLU A 467 22.15 16.69 -7.70
CA GLU A 467 20.77 17.08 -7.44
C GLU A 467 19.86 15.87 -7.32
N HIS A 468 20.11 14.81 -8.09
CA HIS A 468 19.25 13.63 -8.16
C HIS A 468 20.00 12.35 -7.78
N LEU A 469 19.40 11.55 -6.90
CA LEU A 469 19.88 10.24 -6.49
C LEU A 469 18.97 9.14 -7.04
N ARG A 470 19.58 8.07 -7.55
CA ARG A 470 18.90 6.81 -7.87
C ARG A 470 19.56 5.69 -7.09
N VAL A 471 18.91 5.19 -6.04
CA VAL A 471 19.53 4.24 -5.10
C VAL A 471 18.73 2.95 -5.05
N SER A 472 19.42 1.82 -5.18
CA SER A 472 18.89 0.48 -4.91
C SER A 472 19.60 -0.12 -3.70
N GLY A 473 18.83 -0.43 -2.66
CA GLY A 473 19.29 -1.08 -1.44
C GLY A 473 19.61 -2.56 -1.63
N THR A 474 19.97 -3.19 -0.52
CA THR A 474 20.43 -4.57 -0.40
C THR A 474 19.26 -5.54 -0.24
N ALA A 475 19.57 -6.80 0.09
CA ALA A 475 18.56 -7.80 0.47
C ALA A 475 18.36 -7.91 1.99
N ASN A 476 18.93 -6.99 2.77
CA ASN A 476 18.80 -6.91 4.22
C ASN A 476 18.32 -5.51 4.62
N ASN A 477 17.92 -5.36 5.89
CA ASN A 477 17.43 -4.11 6.44
C ASN A 477 18.41 -2.94 6.25
N ASP A 478 17.98 -1.96 5.47
CA ASP A 478 18.76 -0.78 5.12
C ASP A 478 18.20 0.50 5.76
N ILE A 479 19.08 1.48 5.97
CA ILE A 479 18.70 2.81 6.45
C ILE A 479 19.42 3.87 5.60
N PHE A 480 18.65 4.59 4.78
CA PHE A 480 19.20 5.55 3.84
C PHE A 480 18.20 6.63 3.42
N GLY A 481 18.67 7.65 2.69
CA GLY A 481 17.80 8.72 2.24
C GLY A 481 18.33 9.60 1.13
N GLY A 482 17.38 10.23 0.43
CA GLY A 482 17.58 11.19 -0.64
C GLY A 482 18.09 12.55 -0.17
N GLY A 483 18.36 13.40 -1.15
CA GLY A 483 18.83 14.77 -1.04
C GLY A 483 17.70 15.79 -1.04
N SER A 484 17.92 16.91 -1.73
CA SER A 484 16.94 17.99 -1.88
C SER A 484 16.30 18.08 -3.27
N GLY A 485 16.71 17.22 -4.20
CA GLY A 485 16.13 17.10 -5.53
C GLY A 485 15.15 15.93 -5.62
N SER A 486 14.61 15.67 -6.81
CA SER A 486 13.62 14.60 -7.01
C SER A 486 14.31 13.25 -7.17
N ASP A 487 14.27 12.43 -6.13
CA ASP A 487 15.06 11.19 -6.06
C ASP A 487 14.26 9.94 -6.41
N VAL A 488 14.97 8.83 -6.72
CA VAL A 488 14.38 7.49 -6.90
C VAL A 488 15.07 6.53 -5.94
N LEU A 489 14.35 6.04 -4.94
CA LEU A 489 14.89 5.25 -3.84
C LEU A 489 14.16 3.91 -3.76
N ASN A 490 14.89 2.80 -3.79
CA ASN A 490 14.35 1.45 -3.65
C ASN A 490 15.05 0.72 -2.50
N GLY A 491 14.30 0.25 -1.50
CA GLY A 491 14.81 -0.48 -0.33
C GLY A 491 15.39 -1.85 -0.68
N GLY A 492 14.79 -2.54 -1.66
CA GLY A 492 15.21 -3.89 -2.03
C GLY A 492 14.42 -4.94 -1.26
N ALA A 493 15.08 -5.80 -0.50
CA ALA A 493 14.41 -6.72 0.41
C ALA A 493 14.94 -6.51 1.81
N GLY A 494 14.12 -6.80 2.83
CA GLY A 494 14.47 -6.48 4.21
C GLY A 494 13.40 -5.59 4.83
N ASN A 495 13.66 -5.15 6.06
CA ASN A 495 12.82 -4.14 6.70
C ASN A 495 13.57 -2.82 6.68
N ASP A 496 13.29 -2.01 5.67
CA ASP A 496 14.07 -0.84 5.31
C ASP A 496 13.50 0.44 5.92
N VAL A 497 14.34 1.45 6.10
CA VAL A 497 13.91 2.80 6.49
C VAL A 497 14.48 3.80 5.49
N ILE A 498 13.59 4.42 4.72
CA ILE A 498 13.93 5.29 3.59
C ILE A 498 13.43 6.71 3.85
N SER A 499 14.30 7.69 3.71
CA SER A 499 13.93 9.12 3.78
C SER A 499 13.99 9.75 2.39
N GLY A 500 12.92 10.39 1.91
CA GLY A 500 12.93 11.09 0.62
C GLY A 500 13.79 12.35 0.63
N GLY A 501 13.77 13.09 1.74
CA GLY A 501 14.39 14.41 1.84
C GLY A 501 13.46 15.49 1.27
N GLY A 502 14.02 16.49 0.58
CA GLY A 502 13.24 17.51 -0.13
C GLY A 502 13.15 17.17 -1.62
N GLY A 503 12.06 17.51 -2.29
CA GLY A 503 11.90 17.16 -3.71
C GLY A 503 10.55 16.51 -3.98
N ALA A 504 10.38 15.95 -5.18
CA ALA A 504 9.26 15.10 -5.55
C ALA A 504 9.81 13.69 -5.81
N ASP A 505 9.90 12.89 -4.76
CA ASP A 505 10.66 11.64 -4.77
C ASP A 505 9.79 10.45 -5.16
N LEU A 506 10.42 9.40 -5.70
CA LEU A 506 9.81 8.10 -5.91
C LEU A 506 10.47 7.11 -4.95
N ILE A 507 9.72 6.67 -3.95
CA ILE A 507 10.21 5.75 -2.92
C ILE A 507 9.48 4.42 -3.06
N ASP A 508 10.24 3.34 -3.11
CA ASP A 508 9.75 1.97 -3.07
C ASP A 508 10.43 1.25 -1.90
N GLY A 509 9.68 0.86 -0.87
CA GLY A 509 10.27 0.10 0.24
C GLY A 509 10.75 -1.29 -0.18
N GLY A 510 10.13 -1.88 -1.21
CA GLY A 510 10.50 -3.19 -1.70
C GLY A 510 9.81 -4.32 -0.95
N ALA A 511 10.56 -5.37 -0.61
CA ALA A 511 10.04 -6.58 -0.01
C ALA A 511 10.41 -6.70 1.47
N GLY A 512 9.45 -6.40 2.34
CA GLY A 512 9.51 -6.72 3.75
C GLY A 512 8.61 -5.78 4.53
N GLU A 513 9.07 -5.29 5.67
CA GLU A 513 8.33 -4.31 6.46
C GLU A 513 9.08 -2.98 6.51
N ASP A 514 8.75 -2.09 5.57
CA ASP A 514 9.52 -0.90 5.21
C ASP A 514 8.89 0.39 5.75
N GLY A 515 9.73 1.34 6.13
CA GLY A 515 9.37 2.56 6.82
C GLY A 515 9.83 3.82 6.12
N LEU A 516 9.07 4.90 6.24
CA LEU A 516 9.53 6.24 5.87
C LEU A 516 10.18 6.93 7.07
N GLY A 517 11.44 7.33 6.92
CA GLY A 517 12.26 7.91 7.99
C GLY A 517 12.22 9.44 8.11
N ASP A 518 11.77 10.14 7.06
CA ASP A 518 11.56 11.60 7.09
C ASP A 518 10.22 11.93 6.43
N ALA A 519 9.21 12.05 7.28
CA ALA A 519 7.83 12.29 6.90
C ALA A 519 7.33 13.53 7.65
N ASP A 520 8.06 14.64 7.54
CA ASP A 520 7.49 15.95 7.86
C ASP A 520 6.46 16.33 6.78
N PHE A 521 5.20 15.95 6.99
CA PHE A 521 4.08 16.32 6.11
C PHE A 521 3.46 17.67 6.45
N SER A 522 4.16 18.51 7.25
CA SER A 522 3.67 19.81 7.70
C SER A 522 3.35 20.80 6.58
N ALA A 523 3.82 20.55 5.35
CA ALA A 523 3.51 21.34 4.17
C ALA A 523 2.08 21.09 3.65
N ASN A 524 1.10 21.75 4.29
CA ASN A 524 -0.24 22.07 3.73
C ASN A 524 -1.01 20.88 3.11
N THR A 525 -0.87 19.70 3.71
CA THR A 525 -1.70 18.54 3.42
C THR A 525 -2.99 18.66 4.25
N THR A 526 -4.14 18.43 3.63
CA THR A 526 -5.44 18.40 4.32
C THR A 526 -6.07 17.03 4.14
N GLY A 527 -6.32 16.29 5.23
CA GLY A 527 -7.10 15.05 5.18
C GLY A 527 -6.26 13.80 4.90
N LEU A 528 -5.08 13.68 5.52
CA LEU A 528 -4.26 12.48 5.40
C LEU A 528 -4.97 11.32 6.10
N SER A 529 -5.12 10.19 5.39
CA SER A 529 -5.59 8.96 5.99
C SER A 529 -4.66 7.79 5.70
N PHE A 530 -4.14 7.21 6.78
CA PHE A 530 -3.39 5.96 6.74
C PHE A 530 -4.32 4.86 7.25
N SER A 531 -4.50 3.79 6.47
CA SER A 531 -5.24 2.61 6.93
C SER A 531 -4.46 1.35 6.58
N ASP A 532 -3.87 0.73 7.59
CA ASP A 532 -3.16 -0.54 7.41
C ASP A 532 -4.17 -1.70 7.36
N ALA A 533 -4.61 -2.04 6.15
CA ALA A 533 -5.38 -3.25 5.86
C ALA A 533 -4.73 -4.01 4.70
N THR A 534 -3.68 -4.77 5.00
CA THR A 534 -3.20 -5.94 4.23
C THR A 534 -2.68 -5.74 2.81
N ALA A 535 -2.70 -4.55 2.23
CA ALA A 535 -1.95 -4.19 1.02
C ALA A 535 -2.08 -2.69 0.80
N ILE A 536 -1.01 -1.93 1.04
CA ILE A 536 -0.86 -0.65 0.34
C ILE A 536 -0.24 -0.96 -1.02
N ALA A 537 -1.02 -1.63 -1.88
CA ALA A 537 -0.80 -1.59 -3.34
C ALA A 537 -1.38 -0.27 -3.90
N GLY A 538 -1.11 0.84 -3.21
CA GLY A 538 -1.65 2.15 -3.50
C GLY A 538 -0.67 3.23 -3.10
N ASN A 539 -0.10 3.90 -4.10
CA ASN A 539 0.82 5.02 -3.97
C ASN A 539 0.36 6.03 -2.89
N ILE A 540 1.17 6.23 -1.84
CA ILE A 540 0.98 7.33 -0.90
C ILE A 540 1.61 8.56 -1.56
N THR A 541 0.80 9.56 -1.92
CA THR A 541 1.32 10.84 -2.41
C THR A 541 1.49 11.79 -1.24
N LEU A 542 2.74 12.16 -0.96
CA LEU A 542 3.16 13.04 0.13
C LEU A 542 3.25 14.50 -0.38
N ALA A 543 3.58 15.44 0.51
CA ALA A 543 3.79 16.83 0.11
C ALA A 543 4.83 16.95 -1.02
N ASN A 544 4.77 18.03 -1.79
CA ASN A 544 5.66 18.32 -2.94
C ASN A 544 5.60 17.33 -4.12
N GLY A 545 4.74 16.30 -4.09
CA GLY A 545 4.56 15.35 -5.19
C GLY A 545 5.34 14.05 -5.04
N THR A 546 5.98 13.83 -3.87
CA THR A 546 6.63 12.56 -3.53
C THR A 546 5.61 11.42 -3.51
N VAL A 547 5.99 10.26 -4.06
CA VAL A 547 5.19 9.05 -4.16
C VAL A 547 5.94 7.91 -3.46
N ALA A 548 5.33 7.33 -2.43
CA ALA A 548 5.85 6.15 -1.76
C ALA A 548 4.98 4.91 -2.04
N THR A 549 5.60 3.78 -2.34
CA THR A 549 4.99 2.46 -2.54
C THR A 549 5.67 1.42 -1.66
N ASN A 550 4.96 0.35 -1.30
CA ASN A 550 5.49 -0.73 -0.45
C ASN A 550 6.14 -0.18 0.84
N VAL A 551 5.46 0.75 1.51
CA VAL A 551 5.88 1.28 2.81
C VAL A 551 4.75 0.97 3.80
N GLU A 552 5.08 0.27 4.87
CA GLU A 552 4.16 -0.24 5.88
C GLU A 552 4.06 0.66 7.12
N PHE A 553 5.02 1.55 7.39
CA PHE A 553 4.99 2.42 8.58
C PHE A 553 5.76 3.74 8.43
N ILE A 554 5.57 4.64 9.40
CA ILE A 554 6.24 5.95 9.45
C ILE A 554 6.82 6.12 10.85
N ASP A 555 8.14 6.28 10.95
CA ASP A 555 8.80 6.57 12.23
C ASP A 555 8.90 8.10 12.40
N GLY A 556 8.19 8.65 13.40
CA GLY A 556 8.16 10.10 13.63
C GLY A 556 7.20 10.87 12.72
N LEU A 557 5.98 10.37 12.53
CA LEU A 557 4.94 11.01 11.71
C LEU A 557 4.59 12.41 12.25
N THR A 558 4.81 13.45 11.46
CA THR A 558 4.32 14.81 11.75
C THR A 558 3.37 15.27 10.64
N THR A 559 2.12 15.61 10.96
CA THR A 559 1.13 16.09 9.97
C THR A 559 0.92 17.61 10.02
N GLY A 560 0.01 18.10 9.16
CA GLY A 560 -0.14 19.52 8.81
C GLY A 560 -1.10 20.30 9.69
N SER A 561 -1.96 21.12 9.05
CA SER A 561 -2.97 21.94 9.74
C SER A 561 -4.42 21.50 9.44
N GLY A 562 -4.56 20.31 8.85
CA GLY A 562 -5.83 19.75 8.44
C GLY A 562 -6.29 18.64 9.38
N ASN A 563 -7.58 18.30 9.34
CA ASN A 563 -8.11 17.19 10.12
C ASN A 563 -7.65 15.85 9.50
N ASP A 564 -6.81 15.12 10.21
CA ASP A 564 -6.18 13.89 9.75
C ASP A 564 -6.78 12.64 10.41
N THR A 565 -6.66 11.48 9.76
CA THR A 565 -7.17 10.19 10.28
C THR A 565 -6.12 9.09 10.12
N ILE A 566 -5.38 8.80 11.18
CA ILE A 566 -4.26 7.86 11.20
C ILE A 566 -4.74 6.52 11.77
N ASN A 567 -4.52 5.41 11.07
CA ASN A 567 -4.80 4.07 11.59
C ASN A 567 -3.65 3.10 11.28
N PHE A 568 -3.01 2.62 12.33
CA PHE A 568 -2.04 1.52 12.32
C PHE A 568 -2.68 0.26 12.91
N SER A 569 -2.33 -0.92 12.38
CA SER A 569 -2.92 -2.20 12.81
C SER A 569 -1.91 -3.21 13.39
N ARG A 570 -0.62 -2.87 13.45
CA ARG A 570 0.47 -3.76 13.89
C ARG A 570 1.05 -3.39 15.26
N GLN A 571 1.83 -4.30 15.85
CA GLN A 571 2.55 -4.17 17.14
C GLN A 571 3.88 -3.42 16.98
N ARG A 572 3.88 -2.13 16.64
CA ARG A 572 5.11 -1.32 16.51
C ARG A 572 5.07 -0.06 17.36
N ASN A 573 6.25 0.48 17.63
CA ASN A 573 6.41 1.68 18.42
C ASN A 573 6.30 2.88 17.49
N ASN A 574 5.24 3.67 17.63
CA ASN A 574 5.01 4.82 16.78
C ASN A 574 5.27 6.12 17.55
N THR A 575 5.91 7.10 16.92
CA THR A 575 5.91 8.48 17.41
C THR A 575 5.08 9.31 16.43
N ILE A 576 3.96 9.88 16.89
CA ILE A 576 2.96 10.57 16.06
C ILE A 576 2.76 11.98 16.62
N ASN A 577 2.77 12.98 15.75
CA ASN A 577 2.41 14.37 16.03
C ASN A 577 1.47 14.88 14.93
N THR A 578 0.21 15.21 15.23
CA THR A 578 -0.75 15.58 14.19
C THR A 578 -0.85 17.09 13.89
N GLY A 579 -0.03 17.92 14.54
CA GLY A 579 0.07 19.33 14.17
C GLY A 579 -1.16 20.13 14.59
N ALA A 580 -1.95 20.65 13.66
CA ALA A 580 -3.20 21.37 13.99
C ALA A 580 -4.36 20.78 13.19
N GLY A 581 -5.56 20.79 13.73
CA GLY A 581 -6.71 20.11 13.13
C GLY A 581 -7.51 19.35 14.17
N ASN A 582 -8.66 18.82 13.78
CA ASN A 582 -9.37 17.87 14.65
C ASN A 582 -9.06 16.46 14.16
N ASP A 583 -8.10 15.82 14.80
CA ASP A 583 -7.47 14.62 14.30
C ASP A 583 -8.03 13.36 14.95
N LYS A 584 -7.94 12.24 14.22
CA LYS A 584 -8.34 10.93 14.73
C LYS A 584 -7.20 9.94 14.56
N ILE A 585 -6.70 9.41 15.66
CA ILE A 585 -5.53 8.54 15.69
C ILE A 585 -5.90 7.17 16.24
N ASN A 586 -5.54 6.10 15.54
CA ASN A 586 -5.45 4.74 16.06
C ASN A 586 -4.00 4.29 15.88
N SER A 587 -3.21 4.33 16.96
CA SER A 587 -1.78 3.98 16.89
C SER A 587 -1.53 2.47 16.81
N GLY A 588 -2.56 1.66 16.96
CA GLY A 588 -2.43 0.21 17.00
C GLY A 588 -1.90 -0.28 18.34
N LEU A 589 -1.09 -1.34 18.30
CA LEU A 589 -0.43 -1.91 19.47
C LEU A 589 1.06 -1.54 19.43
N GLY A 590 1.74 -1.54 20.57
CA GLY A 590 3.18 -1.27 20.69
C GLY A 590 3.50 -0.16 21.67
N TYR A 591 4.74 0.33 21.70
CA TYR A 591 5.15 1.45 22.56
C TYR A 591 4.99 2.78 21.81
N ASP A 592 3.81 3.38 21.88
CA ASP A 592 3.47 4.57 21.13
C ASP A 592 3.63 5.86 21.95
N TYR A 593 3.99 6.94 21.25
CA TYR A 593 3.93 8.32 21.71
C TYR A 593 3.06 9.13 20.73
N VAL A 594 1.91 9.63 21.19
CA VAL A 594 0.95 10.33 20.35
C VAL A 594 0.75 11.76 20.86
N ASP A 595 0.93 12.75 19.99
CA ASP A 595 0.63 14.16 20.26
C ASP A 595 -0.43 14.66 19.27
N GLY A 596 -1.64 14.98 19.75
CA GLY A 596 -2.74 15.47 18.88
C GLY A 596 -2.54 16.91 18.40
N GLY A 597 -1.70 17.69 19.08
CA GLY A 597 -1.38 19.04 18.66
C GLY A 597 -2.46 20.09 19.00
N GLU A 598 -2.82 20.97 18.06
CA GLU A 598 -3.85 21.99 18.23
C GLU A 598 -5.19 21.57 17.61
N GLY A 599 -6.20 21.29 18.43
CA GLY A 599 -7.58 21.16 17.99
C GLY A 599 -8.42 20.33 18.95
N GLU A 600 -9.39 19.58 18.42
CA GLU A 600 -10.18 18.62 19.20
C GLU A 600 -9.90 17.21 18.67
N ASP A 601 -9.01 16.51 19.35
CA ASP A 601 -8.36 15.30 18.87
C ASP A 601 -8.89 14.04 19.55
N THR A 602 -9.02 12.96 18.79
CA THR A 602 -9.57 11.68 19.23
C THR A 602 -8.55 10.56 19.09
N LEU A 603 -8.19 9.91 20.19
CA LEU A 603 -7.35 8.72 20.21
C LEU A 603 -8.20 7.44 20.40
N VAL A 604 -8.03 6.48 19.48
CA VAL A 604 -8.64 5.17 19.49
C VAL A 604 -7.65 4.15 20.04
N ILE A 605 -8.09 3.37 21.02
CA ILE A 605 -7.29 2.34 21.70
C ILE A 605 -8.12 1.05 21.71
N ASP A 606 -7.66 0.03 20.98
CA ASP A 606 -8.30 -1.29 20.94
C ASP A 606 -7.35 -2.36 21.47
N TYR A 607 -7.55 -2.76 22.73
CA TYR A 607 -6.78 -3.82 23.39
C TYR A 607 -7.59 -5.12 23.53
N SER A 608 -8.67 -5.29 22.77
CA SER A 608 -9.55 -6.47 22.85
C SER A 608 -8.84 -7.82 22.64
N ALA A 609 -7.71 -7.83 21.93
CA ALA A 609 -6.88 -9.01 21.70
C ALA A 609 -5.81 -9.29 22.79
N LEU A 610 -5.66 -8.40 23.79
CA LEU A 610 -4.71 -8.55 24.88
C LEU A 610 -5.34 -9.25 26.10
N ASN A 611 -4.52 -9.59 27.11
CA ASN A 611 -4.98 -10.28 28.31
C ASN A 611 -5.36 -9.33 29.45
N SER A 612 -4.78 -8.15 29.57
CA SER A 612 -5.18 -7.18 30.59
C SER A 612 -4.78 -5.78 30.20
N MET A 613 -5.56 -4.81 30.64
CA MET A 613 -5.37 -3.40 30.36
C MET A 613 -5.45 -2.55 31.64
N SER A 614 -4.59 -1.54 31.71
CA SER A 614 -4.73 -0.46 32.68
C SER A 614 -4.22 0.87 32.16
N GLY A 615 -4.89 1.97 32.48
CA GLY A 615 -4.44 3.29 32.06
C GLY A 615 -5.53 4.35 32.05
N GLY A 616 -5.26 5.45 31.37
CA GLY A 616 -6.16 6.58 31.24
C GLY A 616 -5.42 7.92 31.23
N PHE A 617 -6.19 9.01 31.27
CA PHE A 617 -5.63 10.34 31.48
C PHE A 617 -4.92 10.48 32.82
N ASP A 618 -3.83 11.26 32.84
CA ASP A 618 -3.15 11.65 34.05
C ASP A 618 -4.05 12.55 34.90
N TYR A 619 -4.12 12.27 36.20
CA TYR A 619 -4.93 13.01 37.16
C TYR A 619 -4.61 14.51 37.20
N TYR A 620 -3.41 14.90 36.76
CA TYR A 620 -2.93 16.28 36.78
C TYR A 620 -2.90 16.98 35.41
N SER A 621 -3.19 16.27 34.32
CA SER A 621 -3.12 16.81 32.96
C SER A 621 -4.37 16.40 32.16
N PRO A 622 -5.29 17.34 31.86
CA PRO A 622 -6.57 17.01 31.25
C PRO A 622 -6.46 16.53 29.79
N SER A 623 -5.31 16.74 29.14
CA SER A 623 -5.05 16.37 27.75
C SER A 623 -3.90 15.36 27.56
N ALA A 624 -3.38 14.76 28.64
CA ALA A 624 -2.28 13.79 28.54
C ALA A 624 -2.52 12.56 29.43
N GLY A 625 -2.02 11.40 29.01
CA GLY A 625 -2.22 10.15 29.72
C GLY A 625 -1.40 8.99 29.17
N TYR A 626 -1.70 7.79 29.65
CA TYR A 626 -1.07 6.56 29.17
C TYR A 626 -1.98 5.34 29.31
N PHE A 627 -1.85 4.37 28.41
CA PHE A 627 -2.50 3.07 28.48
C PHE A 627 -1.51 1.91 28.34
N LEU A 628 -1.55 0.99 29.29
CA LEU A 628 -0.75 -0.24 29.32
C LEU A 628 -1.63 -1.44 28.99
N GLY A 629 -1.14 -2.30 28.09
CA GLY A 629 -1.77 -3.55 27.70
C GLY A 629 -0.78 -4.70 27.80
N TYR A 630 -1.19 -5.81 28.39
CA TYR A 630 -0.36 -7.01 28.58
C TYR A 630 -1.00 -8.22 27.89
N GLY A 631 -0.27 -8.89 27.01
CA GLY A 631 -0.59 -10.20 26.43
C GLY A 631 0.33 -11.32 26.98
N THR A 632 0.22 -12.55 26.49
CA THR A 632 1.13 -13.64 26.88
C THR A 632 2.55 -13.43 26.36
N ASP A 633 2.65 -12.91 25.13
CA ASP A 633 3.92 -12.67 24.42
C ASP A 633 4.00 -11.24 23.81
N SER A 634 3.04 -10.37 24.13
CA SER A 634 2.93 -9.00 23.60
C SER A 634 2.76 -7.99 24.73
N TYR A 635 3.40 -6.82 24.61
CA TYR A 635 3.25 -5.71 25.54
C TYR A 635 2.99 -4.43 24.74
N SER A 636 2.00 -3.65 25.15
CA SER A 636 1.62 -2.39 24.51
C SER A 636 1.60 -1.27 25.55
N SER A 637 2.08 -0.09 25.18
CA SER A 637 2.08 1.11 26.01
C SER A 637 1.90 2.34 25.13
N ILE A 638 0.73 2.96 25.17
CA ILE A 638 0.48 4.23 24.48
C ILE A 638 0.66 5.35 25.50
N ASN A 639 1.56 6.29 25.22
CA ASN A 639 1.65 7.56 25.93
C ASN A 639 1.09 8.64 25.02
N PHE A 640 0.27 9.54 25.54
CA PHE A 640 -0.36 10.57 24.70
C PHE A 640 -0.41 11.94 25.36
N SER A 641 -0.40 12.99 24.54
CA SER A 641 -0.58 14.39 24.91
C SER A 641 -1.46 15.11 23.89
N ASN A 642 -2.05 16.23 24.31
CA ASN A 642 -2.98 17.03 23.50
C ASN A 642 -4.06 16.16 22.83
N ILE A 643 -4.68 15.29 23.63
CA ILE A 643 -5.85 14.51 23.21
C ILE A 643 -7.02 14.93 24.08
N GLU A 644 -8.15 15.27 23.47
CA GLU A 644 -9.37 15.68 24.16
C GLU A 644 -10.32 14.50 24.35
N HIS A 645 -10.36 13.56 23.40
CA HIS A 645 -11.31 12.46 23.37
C HIS A 645 -10.64 11.09 23.28
N LEU A 646 -11.16 10.12 24.02
CA LEU A 646 -10.75 8.72 23.96
C LEU A 646 -11.87 7.82 23.43
N ASN A 647 -11.51 6.86 22.59
CA ASN A 647 -12.33 5.72 22.22
C ASN A 647 -11.62 4.42 22.58
N VAL A 648 -11.99 3.84 23.71
CA VAL A 648 -11.28 2.71 24.35
C VAL A 648 -12.12 1.45 24.29
N THR A 649 -11.50 0.36 23.84
CA THR A 649 -12.03 -1.01 23.97
C THR A 649 -11.06 -1.86 24.80
N GLY A 650 -11.54 -2.32 25.95
CA GLY A 650 -10.84 -3.20 26.87
C GLY A 650 -10.71 -4.64 26.38
N THR A 651 -10.13 -5.46 27.22
CA THR A 651 -9.75 -6.86 26.98
C THR A 651 -10.90 -7.82 27.30
N ALA A 652 -10.61 -9.12 27.28
CA ALA A 652 -11.54 -10.16 27.74
C ALA A 652 -11.37 -10.53 29.22
N ASN A 653 -10.53 -9.81 29.97
CA ASN A 653 -10.35 -9.98 31.41
C ASN A 653 -10.54 -8.65 32.14
N ASN A 654 -10.51 -8.70 33.47
CA ASN A 654 -10.72 -7.54 34.34
C ASN A 654 -9.75 -6.38 34.05
N ASP A 655 -10.29 -5.25 33.64
CA ASP A 655 -9.56 -4.05 33.28
C ASP A 655 -9.79 -2.89 34.26
N ILE A 656 -8.83 -1.97 34.33
CA ILE A 656 -8.94 -0.77 35.19
C ILE A 656 -8.47 0.45 34.42
N PHE A 657 -9.40 1.30 33.97
CA PHE A 657 -9.05 2.47 33.19
C PHE A 657 -9.97 3.68 33.34
N ARG A 658 -9.50 4.83 32.84
CA ARG A 658 -10.10 6.15 33.03
C ARG A 658 -10.10 7.02 31.76
N GLY A 659 -11.23 7.68 31.49
CA GLY A 659 -11.39 8.79 30.54
C GLY A 659 -10.94 10.17 31.07
N GLY A 660 -10.98 11.16 30.20
CA GLY A 660 -10.44 12.50 30.38
C GLY A 660 -11.47 13.52 30.84
N SER A 661 -11.36 14.74 30.32
CA SER A 661 -12.37 15.79 30.50
C SER A 661 -13.25 16.03 29.27
N GLY A 662 -12.92 15.40 28.13
CA GLY A 662 -13.71 15.44 26.91
C GLY A 662 -14.82 14.38 26.91
N SER A 663 -15.59 14.31 25.83
CA SER A 663 -16.66 13.32 25.70
C SER A 663 -16.11 12.00 25.18
N ASP A 664 -16.02 10.99 26.03
CA ASP A 664 -15.32 9.74 25.73
C ASP A 664 -16.26 8.57 25.39
N VAL A 665 -15.73 7.57 24.68
CA VAL A 665 -16.37 6.29 24.43
C VAL A 665 -15.54 5.19 25.08
N LEU A 666 -16.07 4.58 26.13
CA LEU A 666 -15.34 3.64 26.98
C LEU A 666 -16.08 2.29 27.04
N ASN A 667 -15.41 1.21 26.63
CA ASN A 667 -15.96 -0.15 26.67
C ASN A 667 -15.02 -1.08 27.44
N GLY A 668 -15.52 -1.70 28.52
CA GLY A 668 -14.77 -2.64 29.37
C GLY A 668 -14.39 -3.94 28.66
N GLY A 669 -15.23 -4.43 27.75
CA GLY A 669 -15.02 -5.71 27.08
C GLY A 669 -15.66 -6.87 27.85
N ALA A 670 -14.90 -7.90 28.21
CA ALA A 670 -15.38 -8.95 29.10
C ALA A 670 -14.50 -8.99 30.34
N GLY A 671 -15.04 -9.44 31.47
CA GLY A 671 -14.32 -9.38 32.74
C GLY A 671 -15.11 -8.60 33.77
N ASN A 672 -14.52 -8.44 34.95
CA ASN A 672 -15.07 -7.60 36.00
C ASN A 672 -14.29 -6.29 36.00
N ASP A 673 -14.80 -5.30 35.28
CA ASP A 673 -14.05 -4.10 34.91
C ASP A 673 -14.29 -2.94 35.88
N VAL A 674 -13.30 -2.05 35.98
CA VAL A 674 -13.38 -0.82 36.77
C VAL A 674 -13.11 0.36 35.84
N ILE A 675 -14.18 1.05 35.44
CA ILE A 675 -14.12 2.16 34.47
C ILE A 675 -14.34 3.49 35.20
N SER A 676 -13.66 4.56 34.76
CA SER A 676 -13.92 5.94 35.16
C SER A 676 -14.19 6.79 33.92
N GLY A 677 -15.30 7.53 33.87
CA GLY A 677 -15.61 8.45 32.76
C GLY A 677 -14.74 9.70 32.80
N GLY A 678 -14.67 10.36 33.96
CA GLY A 678 -14.02 11.65 34.11
C GLY A 678 -15.02 12.79 33.95
N GLY A 679 -14.60 13.89 33.32
CA GLY A 679 -15.50 14.98 32.95
C GLY A 679 -15.92 14.84 31.48
N GLY A 680 -17.03 15.46 31.09
CA GLY A 680 -17.54 15.36 29.72
C GLY A 680 -18.77 14.45 29.60
N ALA A 681 -19.43 14.49 28.44
CA ALA A 681 -20.63 13.70 28.19
C ALA A 681 -20.23 12.32 27.64
N ASP A 682 -20.05 11.36 28.54
CA ASP A 682 -19.44 10.08 28.19
C ASP A 682 -20.46 9.02 27.76
N LYS A 683 -19.98 8.08 26.93
CA LYS A 683 -20.65 6.81 26.65
C LYS A 683 -19.86 5.68 27.28
N ILE A 684 -20.43 5.06 28.31
CA ILE A 684 -19.75 4.02 29.09
C ILE A 684 -20.52 2.70 29.00
N ASP A 685 -19.81 1.65 28.58
CA ASP A 685 -20.29 0.26 28.52
C ASP A 685 -19.37 -0.65 29.33
N GLY A 686 -19.89 -1.27 30.39
CA GLY A 686 -19.12 -2.23 31.20
C GLY A 686 -18.80 -3.51 30.43
N GLY A 687 -19.64 -3.89 29.47
CA GLY A 687 -19.49 -5.14 28.74
C GLY A 687 -19.98 -6.36 29.52
N ALA A 688 -19.23 -7.45 29.50
CA ALA A 688 -19.64 -8.74 30.04
C ALA A 688 -18.85 -9.15 31.30
N GLY A 689 -19.45 -8.96 32.46
CA GLY A 689 -19.01 -9.57 33.73
C GLY A 689 -19.45 -8.69 34.87
N GLU A 690 -18.75 -8.66 36.00
CA GLU A 690 -19.14 -7.78 37.12
C GLU A 690 -18.44 -6.43 37.13
N ASP A 691 -19.10 -5.44 36.54
CA ASP A 691 -18.47 -4.16 36.21
C ASP A 691 -18.86 -3.06 37.20
N ALA A 692 -17.88 -2.22 37.51
CA ALA A 692 -17.98 -1.13 38.46
C ALA A 692 -17.54 0.19 37.83
N LEU A 693 -18.35 1.22 38.05
CA LEU A 693 -17.98 2.59 37.71
C LEU A 693 -17.31 3.24 38.93
N ASN A 694 -16.02 3.53 38.81
CA ASN A 694 -15.22 4.17 39.86
C ASN A 694 -14.63 5.47 39.33
N ASP A 695 -15.47 6.48 39.23
CA ASP A 695 -15.05 7.81 38.87
C ASP A 695 -15.00 8.71 40.12
N ALA A 696 -13.91 9.45 40.21
CA ALA A 696 -13.49 10.16 41.41
C ALA A 696 -13.03 11.57 41.08
N ASP A 697 -13.66 12.25 40.11
CA ASP A 697 -13.33 13.64 39.78
C ASP A 697 -14.60 14.52 39.77
N PHE A 698 -14.99 15.24 40.83
CA PHE A 698 -14.40 16.40 41.54
C PHE A 698 -14.32 17.74 40.78
N SER A 699 -15.39 18.14 40.09
CA SER A 699 -15.69 19.56 39.90
C SER A 699 -17.00 19.91 40.63
N THR A 700 -17.06 20.61 41.77
CA THR A 700 -16.22 21.70 42.30
C THR A 700 -16.28 21.73 43.85
N ALA A 701 -15.13 21.58 44.53
CA ALA A 701 -14.85 21.67 45.99
C ALA A 701 -15.48 20.57 46.90
N THR A 702 -14.74 19.73 47.66
CA THR A 702 -13.75 20.04 48.71
C THR A 702 -12.93 18.78 49.12
N LYS A 703 -11.65 18.97 49.51
CA LYS A 703 -10.72 18.06 50.26
C LYS A 703 -11.39 17.22 51.39
N ASN A 704 -11.00 16.00 51.83
CA ASN A 704 -9.72 15.25 51.94
C ASN A 704 -9.93 13.73 52.31
N LEU A 705 -9.04 12.81 51.84
CA LEU A 705 -8.39 11.58 52.46
C LEU A 705 -9.23 10.51 53.25
N THR A 706 -8.98 9.17 53.35
CA THR A 706 -7.91 8.17 53.01
C THR A 706 -8.53 6.74 52.98
N PHE A 707 -7.86 5.76 52.34
CA PHE A 707 -8.26 4.35 52.09
C PHE A 707 -8.11 3.34 53.26
N GLY A 708 -8.82 2.19 53.17
CA GLY A 708 -8.57 0.95 53.92
C GLY A 708 -9.69 -0.09 53.76
N ASP A 709 -9.30 -1.35 53.52
CA ASP A 709 -10.09 -2.55 53.20
C ASP A 709 -11.48 -2.72 53.87
N THR A 710 -12.36 -3.37 53.09
CA THR A 710 -13.60 -4.08 53.47
C THR A 710 -14.76 -3.24 53.99
N GLY A 711 -15.77 -3.06 53.13
CA GLY A 711 -17.14 -2.74 53.52
C GLY A 711 -17.60 -1.33 53.13
N SER A 712 -18.74 -1.28 52.45
CA SER A 712 -19.49 -0.11 51.97
C SER A 712 -19.22 1.23 52.68
N ILE A 713 -18.97 2.28 51.90
CA ILE A 713 -19.30 3.67 52.26
C ILE A 713 -19.41 4.55 51.01
N SER A 714 -20.64 5.02 50.77
CA SER A 714 -21.11 6.01 49.79
C SER A 714 -20.06 7.02 49.31
N LYS A 715 -19.77 7.01 48.01
CA LYS A 715 -19.11 8.09 47.28
C LYS A 715 -20.09 8.64 46.25
N GLU A 716 -20.50 9.91 46.35
CA GLU A 716 -21.18 10.58 45.24
C GLU A 716 -20.22 10.65 44.04
N LEU A 717 -20.42 9.76 43.07
CA LEU A 717 -19.84 9.87 41.75
C LEU A 717 -20.57 10.99 40.99
N LYS A 718 -19.85 12.01 40.49
CA LYS A 718 -20.45 13.12 39.74
C LYS A 718 -20.08 13.04 38.27
N LEU A 719 -21.03 12.66 37.42
CA LEU A 719 -20.85 12.63 35.97
C LEU A 719 -21.36 13.92 35.34
N ALA A 720 -20.85 14.28 34.16
CA ALA A 720 -21.34 15.47 33.45
C ALA A 720 -22.71 15.24 32.81
N ASN A 721 -23.25 16.30 32.21
CA ASN A 721 -24.58 16.33 31.61
C ASN A 721 -24.66 15.47 30.33
N GLY A 722 -25.70 14.65 30.18
CA GLY A 722 -26.00 13.93 28.93
C GLY A 722 -25.29 12.59 28.80
N THR A 723 -24.91 11.99 29.92
CA THR A 723 -24.13 10.75 29.98
C THR A 723 -25.02 9.52 29.78
N VAL A 724 -24.52 8.54 29.03
CA VAL A 724 -25.21 7.27 28.77
C VAL A 724 -24.47 6.12 29.42
N ILE A 725 -25.15 5.41 30.32
CA ILE A 725 -24.59 4.27 31.06
C ILE A 725 -25.37 2.99 30.74
N THR A 726 -24.64 1.95 30.33
CA THR A 726 -25.16 0.60 30.12
C THR A 726 -24.21 -0.45 30.67
N ASN A 727 -24.77 -1.61 31.05
CA ASN A 727 -24.01 -2.77 31.53
C ASN A 727 -23.08 -2.46 32.71
N ILE A 728 -23.44 -1.50 33.56
CA ILE A 728 -22.79 -1.28 34.86
C ILE A 728 -23.72 -1.83 35.94
N GLU A 729 -23.17 -2.64 36.85
CA GLU A 729 -24.02 -3.37 37.81
C GLU A 729 -23.83 -2.97 39.26
N PHE A 730 -22.96 -1.99 39.53
CA PHE A 730 -22.79 -1.44 40.85
C PHE A 730 -22.45 0.05 40.84
N PHE A 731 -23.30 0.85 41.51
CA PHE A 731 -23.03 2.25 41.84
C PHE A 731 -23.01 2.45 43.36
N ASP A 732 -21.90 2.93 43.92
CA ASP A 732 -21.80 3.31 45.34
C ASP A 732 -22.18 4.79 45.56
N GLY A 733 -23.28 5.23 44.94
CA GLY A 733 -23.71 6.64 44.86
C GLY A 733 -23.40 7.26 43.50
N LEU A 734 -24.43 7.52 42.69
CA LEU A 734 -24.36 8.17 41.39
C LEU A 734 -25.10 9.51 41.46
N THR A 735 -24.46 10.57 40.97
CA THR A 735 -25.05 11.88 40.76
C THR A 735 -24.70 12.34 39.35
N THR A 736 -25.67 12.64 38.51
CA THR A 736 -25.38 13.21 37.18
C THR A 736 -25.57 14.73 37.19
N GLY A 737 -25.23 15.36 36.07
CA GLY A 737 -25.25 16.80 35.92
C GLY A 737 -26.65 17.36 35.64
N GLY A 738 -26.71 18.46 34.90
CA GLY A 738 -27.95 19.13 34.49
C GLY A 738 -28.43 18.82 33.07
N GLY A 739 -28.17 17.62 32.54
CA GLY A 739 -28.57 17.19 31.19
C GLY A 739 -29.64 16.09 31.22
N ASN A 740 -30.14 15.68 30.05
CA ASN A 740 -31.04 14.52 29.96
C ASN A 740 -30.20 13.25 29.95
N ASP A 741 -30.26 12.48 31.03
CA ASP A 741 -29.43 11.29 31.23
C ASP A 741 -30.22 10.00 30.98
N THR A 742 -29.51 8.92 30.60
CA THR A 742 -30.11 7.58 30.46
C THR A 742 -29.28 6.54 31.20
N ILE A 743 -29.88 5.93 32.22
CA ILE A 743 -29.20 5.05 33.17
C ILE A 743 -29.85 3.68 33.15
N ASN A 744 -29.09 2.64 32.80
CA ASN A 744 -29.53 1.25 32.82
C ASN A 744 -28.65 0.40 33.73
N TYR A 745 -29.24 -0.25 34.72
CA TYR A 745 -28.53 -1.16 35.63
C TYR A 745 -29.39 -2.34 36.06
N SER A 746 -28.80 -3.46 36.45
CA SER A 746 -29.52 -4.75 36.38
C SER A 746 -29.35 -5.74 37.55
N ARG A 747 -28.46 -5.50 38.54
CA ARG A 747 -28.18 -6.50 39.62
C ARG A 747 -28.60 -6.07 41.01
N TYR A 748 -28.90 -7.09 41.84
CA TYR A 748 -29.35 -7.11 43.25
C TYR A 748 -28.59 -6.27 44.30
N ARG A 749 -27.66 -5.40 43.90
CA ARG A 749 -26.97 -4.50 44.84
C ARG A 749 -27.81 -3.24 45.06
N ASN A 750 -27.57 -2.60 46.19
CA ASN A 750 -28.28 -1.38 46.56
C ASN A 750 -27.60 -0.20 45.90
N ASN A 751 -28.33 0.56 45.09
CA ASN A 751 -27.81 1.74 44.40
C ASN A 751 -28.44 3.01 44.99
N THR A 752 -27.70 4.12 44.96
CA THR A 752 -28.23 5.45 45.26
C THR A 752 -27.94 6.33 44.05
N ILE A 753 -28.97 6.89 43.43
CA ILE A 753 -28.90 7.64 42.17
C ILE A 753 -29.59 9.00 42.35
N ASN A 754 -28.96 10.06 41.86
CA ASN A 754 -29.52 11.40 41.74
C ASN A 754 -29.24 11.93 40.33
N THR A 755 -30.25 12.22 39.52
CA THR A 755 -30.01 12.61 38.12
C THR A 755 -29.90 14.12 37.89
N GLY A 756 -29.93 14.92 38.96
CA GLY A 756 -29.66 16.35 38.86
C GLY A 756 -30.80 17.14 38.24
N SER A 757 -30.65 17.65 37.01
CA SER A 757 -31.74 18.36 36.33
C SER A 757 -31.77 17.98 34.87
N GLY A 758 -32.91 17.84 34.25
CA GLY A 758 -33.01 17.27 32.90
C GLY A 758 -34.27 16.45 32.80
N ASN A 759 -34.55 15.90 31.63
CA ASN A 759 -35.60 14.89 31.47
C ASN A 759 -34.92 13.53 31.39
N ASP A 760 -34.83 12.85 32.52
CA ASP A 760 -33.99 11.67 32.70
C ASP A 760 -34.79 10.37 32.48
N ASN A 761 -34.08 9.32 32.05
CA ASN A 761 -34.66 7.99 31.86
C ASN A 761 -33.86 6.93 32.62
N ILE A 762 -34.45 6.40 33.69
CA ILE A 762 -33.81 5.45 34.59
C ILE A 762 -34.49 4.09 34.47
N ASN A 763 -33.74 3.07 34.03
CA ASN A 763 -34.16 1.67 34.12
C ASN A 763 -33.54 1.04 35.37
N ALA A 764 -34.36 0.92 36.40
CA ALA A 764 -33.93 0.40 37.69
C ALA A 764 -33.77 -1.13 37.68
N GLY A 765 -32.62 -1.58 38.16
CA GLY A 765 -32.34 -2.98 38.40
C GLY A 765 -33.03 -3.54 39.64
N LEU A 766 -32.67 -4.78 39.99
CA LEU A 766 -33.05 -5.40 41.26
C LEU A 766 -32.13 -4.92 42.39
N GLY A 767 -32.54 -5.00 43.67
CA GLY A 767 -31.76 -4.49 44.80
C GLY A 767 -32.57 -3.53 45.67
N ALA A 768 -31.98 -3.00 46.75
CA ALA A 768 -32.61 -1.95 47.57
C ALA A 768 -32.08 -0.56 47.14
N ASP A 769 -32.73 0.03 46.14
CA ASP A 769 -32.32 1.25 45.47
C ASP A 769 -32.98 2.51 46.04
N THR A 770 -32.29 3.65 45.89
CA THR A 770 -32.81 5.00 46.11
C THR A 770 -32.55 5.84 44.87
N VAL A 771 -33.59 6.42 44.26
CA VAL A 771 -33.50 7.21 43.02
C VAL A 771 -34.09 8.60 43.24
N ASP A 772 -33.41 9.65 42.81
CA ASP A 772 -33.90 11.02 42.80
C ASP A 772 -33.79 11.58 41.39
N GLY A 773 -34.92 11.83 40.71
CA GLY A 773 -34.93 12.38 39.34
C GLY A 773 -34.49 13.85 39.28
N GLY A 774 -34.56 14.54 40.41
CA GLY A 774 -34.12 15.92 40.50
C GLY A 774 -35.10 16.90 39.86
N ALA A 775 -34.73 17.57 38.77
CA ALA A 775 -35.56 18.62 38.17
C ALA A 775 -35.77 18.43 36.66
N GLY A 776 -36.95 17.96 36.27
CA GLY A 776 -37.47 18.05 34.91
C GLY A 776 -38.71 17.18 34.73
N ASP A 777 -38.76 16.39 33.65
CA ASP A 777 -39.82 15.39 33.40
C ASP A 777 -39.18 14.00 33.31
N ASP A 778 -39.02 13.38 34.47
CA ASP A 778 -38.19 12.21 34.69
C ASP A 778 -39.01 10.92 34.64
N LEU A 779 -38.47 9.90 33.96
CA LEU A 779 -39.11 8.60 33.75
C LEU A 779 -38.33 7.50 34.46
N LEU A 780 -38.99 6.81 35.39
CA LEU A 780 -38.44 5.64 36.08
C LEU A 780 -39.15 4.37 35.63
N HIS A 781 -38.38 3.43 35.09
CA HIS A 781 -38.83 2.10 34.75
C HIS A 781 -38.52 1.13 35.90
N ILE A 782 -39.53 0.40 36.34
CA ILE A 782 -39.46 -0.61 37.40
C ILE A 782 -39.99 -1.93 36.82
N ASP A 783 -39.11 -2.89 36.57
CA ASP A 783 -39.50 -4.22 36.09
C ASP A 783 -39.25 -5.28 37.16
N TYR A 784 -40.32 -5.68 37.85
CA TYR A 784 -40.29 -6.72 38.87
C TYR A 784 -40.93 -8.03 38.37
N SER A 785 -41.11 -8.20 37.07
CA SER A 785 -41.73 -9.40 36.46
C SER A 785 -41.06 -10.72 36.83
N SER A 786 -39.77 -10.69 37.18
CA SER A 786 -39.01 -11.85 37.64
C SER A 786 -39.14 -12.16 39.15
N LEU A 787 -39.77 -11.28 39.93
CA LEU A 787 -39.98 -11.43 41.37
C LEU A 787 -41.26 -12.23 41.67
N SER A 788 -41.42 -12.66 42.93
CA SER A 788 -42.56 -13.50 43.33
C SER A 788 -43.78 -12.71 43.80
N TYR A 789 -43.63 -11.44 44.16
CA TYR A 789 -44.69 -10.55 44.64
C TYR A 789 -44.17 -9.12 44.64
N MET A 790 -45.01 -8.14 44.30
CA MET A 790 -44.72 -6.71 44.33
C MET A 790 -45.78 -5.94 45.11
N TYR A 791 -45.30 -5.01 45.92
CA TYR A 791 -46.14 -4.07 46.65
C TYR A 791 -45.48 -2.71 46.65
N GLY A 792 -46.24 -1.66 46.33
CA GLY A 792 -45.75 -0.31 46.51
C GLY A 792 -46.84 0.66 46.93
N TYR A 793 -46.41 1.90 47.11
CA TYR A 793 -47.26 3.06 47.31
C TYR A 793 -46.58 4.28 46.72
N ASN A 794 -47.39 5.20 46.19
CA ASN A 794 -46.93 6.48 45.68
C ASN A 794 -47.49 7.63 46.52
N TYR A 795 -46.66 8.64 46.75
CA TYR A 795 -47.02 9.89 47.40
C TYR A 795 -47.29 10.95 46.33
N SER A 796 -48.29 11.80 46.54
CA SER A 796 -48.47 13.00 45.73
C SER A 796 -47.18 13.84 45.76
N ASN A 797 -46.73 14.36 44.62
CA ASN A 797 -45.44 15.05 44.35
C ASN A 797 -44.25 14.18 43.89
N GLY A 798 -44.48 13.14 43.09
CA GLY A 798 -43.41 12.44 42.35
C GLY A 798 -42.45 11.62 43.22
N GLY A 799 -42.89 11.16 44.40
CA GLY A 799 -42.09 10.29 45.25
C GLY A 799 -42.86 9.05 45.67
N GLY A 800 -42.16 7.94 45.82
CA GLY A 800 -42.80 6.65 46.06
C GLY A 800 -41.87 5.57 46.54
N TYR A 801 -42.45 4.40 46.75
CA TYR A 801 -41.73 3.22 47.18
C TYR A 801 -42.37 1.96 46.60
N TYR A 802 -41.55 1.10 46.00
CA TYR A 802 -41.92 -0.25 45.61
C TYR A 802 -41.02 -1.26 46.27
N SER A 803 -41.54 -2.43 46.61
CA SER A 803 -40.75 -3.56 47.07
C SER A 803 -41.30 -4.90 46.58
N GLY A 804 -40.40 -5.88 46.54
CA GLY A 804 -40.71 -7.24 46.14
C GLY A 804 -39.67 -8.24 46.65
N TYR A 805 -40.03 -9.51 46.69
CA TYR A 805 -39.14 -10.59 47.14
C TYR A 805 -38.82 -11.55 46.00
N SER A 806 -37.56 -11.98 45.91
CA SER A 806 -37.14 -13.14 45.10
C SER A 806 -36.42 -14.18 45.95
N ALA A 807 -36.08 -15.31 45.33
CA ALA A 807 -35.20 -16.33 45.91
C ALA A 807 -33.82 -15.78 46.34
N ASN A 808 -33.41 -14.63 45.80
CA ASN A 808 -32.09 -14.02 46.01
C ASN A 808 -32.11 -12.85 47.02
N GLY A 809 -33.27 -12.45 47.56
CA GLY A 809 -33.35 -11.41 48.59
C GLY A 809 -34.57 -10.49 48.49
N TYR A 810 -34.55 -9.46 49.32
CA TYR A 810 -35.51 -8.34 49.30
C TYR A 810 -35.05 -7.29 48.31
N ASN A 811 -35.95 -6.87 47.41
CA ASN A 811 -35.74 -5.80 46.44
C ASN A 811 -36.68 -4.66 46.79
N SER A 812 -36.21 -3.44 46.70
CA SER A 812 -37.06 -2.27 46.85
C SER A 812 -36.47 -1.06 46.17
N ILE A 813 -37.31 -0.18 45.64
CA ILE A 813 -36.90 1.12 45.14
C ILE A 813 -37.65 2.20 45.89
N SER A 814 -36.91 3.13 46.49
CA SER A 814 -37.44 4.39 47.00
C SER A 814 -37.11 5.47 45.97
N PHE A 815 -38.08 6.30 45.59
CA PHE A 815 -37.82 7.37 44.62
C PHE A 815 -38.45 8.70 45.02
N SER A 816 -37.88 9.78 44.49
CA SER A 816 -38.37 11.16 44.62
C SER A 816 -38.14 11.95 43.33
N ASN A 817 -38.93 13.02 43.14
CA ASN A 817 -38.88 13.87 41.96
C ASN A 817 -38.90 13.07 40.65
N ILE A 818 -39.86 12.16 40.53
CA ILE A 818 -40.13 11.38 39.32
C ILE A 818 -41.53 11.73 38.85
N GLU A 819 -41.65 12.25 37.63
CA GLU A 819 -42.93 12.69 37.04
C GLU A 819 -43.64 11.58 36.28
N ARG A 820 -42.94 10.50 35.87
CA ARG A 820 -43.53 9.38 35.14
C ARG A 820 -42.96 8.04 35.58
N LEU A 821 -43.82 7.05 35.72
CA LEU A 821 -43.47 5.68 36.05
C LEU A 821 -43.83 4.73 34.92
N ASN A 822 -42.96 3.76 34.67
CA ASN A 822 -43.26 2.59 33.84
C ASN A 822 -43.04 1.33 34.68
N ILE A 823 -44.13 0.70 35.11
CA ILE A 823 -44.10 -0.40 36.07
C ILE A 823 -44.55 -1.69 35.42
N THR A 824 -43.77 -2.75 35.59
CA THR A 824 -44.17 -4.13 35.28
C THR A 824 -44.20 -4.98 36.55
N GLY A 825 -45.38 -5.48 36.89
CA GLY A 825 -45.69 -6.37 37.99
C GLY A 825 -45.23 -7.80 37.75
N THR A 826 -45.50 -8.65 38.72
CA THR A 826 -45.02 -10.02 38.88
C THR A 826 -46.00 -11.04 38.26
N ILE A 827 -45.79 -12.32 38.61
CA ILE A 827 -46.73 -13.41 38.28
C ILE A 827 -47.74 -13.70 39.40
N SER A 828 -47.77 -12.87 40.44
CA SER A 828 -48.65 -12.98 41.62
C SER A 828 -49.50 -11.72 41.77
N SER A 829 -50.52 -11.80 42.63
CA SER A 829 -51.34 -10.64 42.99
C SER A 829 -50.50 -9.46 43.49
N ASP A 830 -50.53 -8.34 42.79
CA ASP A 830 -49.73 -7.15 43.03
C ASP A 830 -50.58 -5.93 43.42
N SER A 831 -49.91 -4.90 43.94
CA SER A 831 -50.52 -3.60 44.20
C SER A 831 -49.67 -2.49 43.61
N LEU A 832 -50.12 -1.95 42.48
CA LEU A 832 -49.44 -0.95 41.66
C LEU A 832 -50.20 0.38 41.71
N TYR A 833 -49.45 1.47 41.87
CA TYR A 833 -49.96 2.84 42.00
C TYR A 833 -49.12 3.79 41.11
N GLY A 834 -49.69 4.54 40.17
CA GLY A 834 -48.92 5.50 39.36
C GLY A 834 -48.55 6.73 40.19
N GLY A 835 -49.54 7.39 40.76
CA GLY A 835 -49.35 8.59 41.57
C GLY A 835 -49.78 9.82 40.80
N ASP A 836 -48.98 10.89 40.81
CA ASP A 836 -49.16 12.01 39.89
C ASP A 836 -48.23 11.80 38.70
N GLY A 837 -48.65 12.02 37.46
CA GLY A 837 -47.81 11.76 36.29
C GLY A 837 -48.59 11.18 35.12
N ASN A 838 -47.92 10.97 33.98
CA ASN A 838 -48.48 10.14 32.89
C ASN A 838 -47.79 8.78 32.95
N ASP A 839 -48.38 7.86 33.70
CA ASP A 839 -47.76 6.59 34.06
C ASP A 839 -48.18 5.45 33.13
N THR A 840 -47.35 4.42 33.04
CA THR A 840 -47.68 3.15 32.39
C THR A 840 -47.52 2.01 33.38
N LEU A 841 -48.60 1.28 33.65
CA LEU A 841 -48.63 0.21 34.64
C LEU A 841 -49.08 -1.08 33.96
N SER A 842 -48.31 -2.15 34.16
CA SER A 842 -48.64 -3.51 33.72
C SER A 842 -48.53 -4.45 34.92
N ASP A 843 -49.55 -5.23 35.24
CA ASP A 843 -49.62 -6.07 36.46
C ASP A 843 -49.21 -7.54 36.30
N GLY A 844 -49.30 -8.14 35.11
CA GLY A 844 -48.71 -9.45 34.81
C GLY A 844 -49.66 -10.64 34.99
N PHE A 845 -49.50 -11.47 36.03
CA PHE A 845 -50.49 -12.49 36.40
C PHE A 845 -50.87 -12.29 37.85
N GLY A 846 -52.10 -12.58 38.26
CA GLY A 846 -52.47 -12.36 39.64
C GLY A 846 -53.94 -12.15 39.86
N ASN A 847 -54.24 -11.32 40.83
CA ASN A 847 -55.55 -10.71 41.08
C ASN A 847 -55.14 -9.36 41.63
N ASP A 848 -54.94 -8.43 40.72
CA ASP A 848 -54.08 -7.28 40.95
C ASP A 848 -54.89 -6.06 41.35
N TYR A 849 -54.24 -5.10 41.99
CA TYR A 849 -54.81 -3.78 42.25
C TYR A 849 -53.94 -2.75 41.55
N ILE A 850 -54.49 -2.07 40.55
CA ILE A 850 -53.82 -1.04 39.77
C ILE A 850 -54.57 0.29 39.95
N SER A 851 -53.84 1.35 40.27
CA SER A 851 -54.37 2.71 40.32
C SER A 851 -53.45 3.65 39.55
N GLY A 852 -53.90 4.31 38.48
CA GLY A 852 -53.11 5.31 37.74
C GLY A 852 -52.84 6.55 38.59
N GLY A 853 -53.88 7.21 39.07
CA GLY A 853 -53.75 8.33 40.01
C GLY A 853 -54.14 9.66 39.38
N ALA A 854 -53.22 10.56 39.06
CA ALA A 854 -53.54 11.83 38.42
C ALA A 854 -52.64 12.07 37.20
N GLY A 855 -53.23 12.20 36.02
CA GLY A 855 -52.58 12.47 34.75
C GLY A 855 -53.22 11.66 33.62
N THR A 856 -52.47 11.38 32.55
CA THR A 856 -52.94 10.57 31.41
C THR A 856 -52.26 9.23 31.47
N ASP A 857 -52.85 8.29 32.19
CA ASP A 857 -52.23 7.02 32.53
C ASP A 857 -52.57 5.92 31.52
N THR A 858 -51.71 4.92 31.41
CA THR A 858 -51.97 3.68 30.66
C THR A 858 -51.90 2.49 31.60
N LEU A 859 -53.03 1.82 31.81
CA LEU A 859 -53.14 0.63 32.65
C LEU A 859 -53.34 -0.59 31.75
N ASN A 860 -52.39 -1.51 31.74
CA ASN A 860 -52.48 -2.78 31.03
C ASN A 860 -52.67 -3.89 32.07
N ASP A 861 -53.84 -4.51 32.09
CA ASP A 861 -54.05 -5.65 32.97
C ASP A 861 -53.36 -6.91 32.42
N GLY A 862 -53.34 -7.90 33.28
CA GLY A 862 -52.66 -9.15 33.14
C GLY A 862 -53.67 -10.27 33.17
N ALA A 863 -53.20 -11.48 33.48
CA ALA A 863 -54.13 -12.58 33.69
C ALA A 863 -54.57 -12.64 35.16
N GLY A 864 -55.86 -12.54 35.46
CA GLY A 864 -56.30 -12.37 36.84
C GLY A 864 -57.69 -11.76 36.99
N SER A 865 -58.23 -11.79 38.22
CA SER A 865 -59.41 -11.00 38.58
C SER A 865 -58.94 -9.71 39.27
N ASP A 866 -58.77 -8.68 38.46
CA ASP A 866 -58.02 -7.48 38.82
C ASP A 866 -58.95 -6.32 39.19
N THR A 867 -58.40 -5.32 39.87
CA THR A 867 -59.06 -4.08 40.24
C THR A 867 -58.30 -2.92 39.64
N LEU A 868 -58.91 -2.19 38.71
CA LEU A 868 -58.28 -1.09 37.98
C LEU A 868 -58.97 0.23 38.27
N ILE A 869 -58.18 1.27 38.54
CA ILE A 869 -58.64 2.64 38.80
C ILE A 869 -57.81 3.57 37.91
N GLY A 870 -58.42 4.24 36.93
CA GLY A 870 -57.75 5.23 36.09
C GLY A 870 -57.22 6.37 36.95
N GLY A 871 -58.14 7.16 37.51
CA GLY A 871 -57.79 8.24 38.41
C GLY A 871 -58.34 9.56 37.90
N ALA A 872 -57.54 10.63 37.89
CA ALA A 872 -57.90 11.96 37.45
C ALA A 872 -57.11 12.35 36.19
N GLY A 873 -57.77 12.46 35.03
CA GLY A 873 -57.15 12.87 33.77
C GLY A 873 -57.56 11.91 32.64
N ASN A 874 -56.84 11.80 31.53
CA ASN A 874 -57.34 11.02 30.39
C ASN A 874 -56.69 9.63 30.32
N ASP A 875 -57.31 8.62 30.90
CA ASP A 875 -56.65 7.32 31.10
C ASP A 875 -56.99 6.30 30.02
N ALA A 876 -56.06 5.38 29.76
CA ALA A 876 -56.19 4.29 28.81
C ALA A 876 -56.05 2.95 29.52
N ILE A 877 -57.16 2.23 29.67
CA ILE A 877 -57.18 0.89 30.28
C ILE A 877 -57.26 -0.17 29.19
N ALA A 878 -56.27 -1.04 29.09
CA ALA A 878 -56.27 -2.19 28.20
C ALA A 878 -56.54 -3.45 29.02
N LEU A 879 -57.54 -4.22 28.58
CA LEU A 879 -57.93 -5.48 29.22
C LEU A 879 -57.40 -6.71 28.46
N THR A 880 -56.97 -7.72 29.20
CA THR A 880 -56.33 -8.95 28.77
C THR A 880 -57.41 -10.00 28.66
N ASN A 881 -57.25 -10.82 27.63
CA ASN A 881 -58.30 -11.71 27.20
C ASN A 881 -58.06 -13.13 27.71
N ASP A 882 -58.28 -13.32 29.00
CA ASP A 882 -57.93 -14.54 29.75
C ASP A 882 -59.15 -15.29 30.33
N GLY A 883 -60.32 -14.62 30.44
CA GLY A 883 -61.56 -15.19 30.95
C GLY A 883 -61.82 -14.99 32.45
N PHE A 884 -61.03 -14.16 33.13
CA PHE A 884 -61.26 -13.77 34.53
C PHE A 884 -62.09 -12.47 34.63
N SER A 885 -62.48 -12.08 35.85
CA SER A 885 -63.45 -11.00 36.10
C SER A 885 -62.79 -9.79 36.73
N ASN A 886 -62.72 -8.68 36.00
CA ASN A 886 -62.03 -7.46 36.44
C ASN A 886 -63.03 -6.41 36.95
N THR A 887 -62.64 -5.67 37.97
CA THR A 887 -63.41 -4.56 38.57
C THR A 887 -62.78 -3.24 38.17
N ILE A 888 -63.53 -2.33 37.56
CA ILE A 888 -63.02 -1.02 37.12
C ILE A 888 -63.75 0.10 37.85
N PHE A 889 -62.99 1.02 38.45
CA PHE A 889 -63.52 2.19 39.17
C PHE A 889 -63.27 3.50 38.43
N TYR A 890 -64.32 4.33 38.36
CA TYR A 890 -64.28 5.68 37.81
C TYR A 890 -64.66 6.72 38.89
N THR A 891 -63.94 7.85 38.96
CA THR A 891 -64.13 8.86 40.03
C THR A 891 -64.29 10.28 39.49
N ASN A 892 -64.78 11.22 40.30
CA ASN A 892 -65.19 12.54 39.81
C ASN A 892 -64.01 13.41 39.34
N GLY A 893 -63.95 13.75 38.04
CA GLY A 893 -62.88 14.55 37.44
C GLY A 893 -61.82 13.72 36.70
N ASP A 894 -62.15 12.48 36.35
CA ASP A 894 -61.37 11.46 35.62
C ASP A 894 -61.23 11.73 34.12
N GLY A 895 -61.13 13.00 33.72
CA GLY A 895 -60.88 13.39 32.32
C GLY A 895 -61.65 12.56 31.29
N SER A 896 -61.03 12.17 30.18
CA SER A 896 -61.63 11.42 29.07
C SER A 896 -60.99 10.04 28.95
N ASP A 897 -61.55 9.07 29.65
CA ASP A 897 -61.00 7.72 29.74
C ASP A 897 -61.40 6.82 28.56
N THR A 898 -60.54 5.84 28.27
CA THR A 898 -60.73 4.83 27.23
C THR A 898 -60.44 3.42 27.76
N VAL A 899 -61.38 2.49 27.59
CA VAL A 899 -61.15 1.05 27.85
C VAL A 899 -61.12 0.27 26.54
N LYS A 900 -60.12 -0.60 26.36
CA LYS A 900 -59.96 -1.47 25.17
C LYS A 900 -60.14 -2.96 25.55
N GLN A 901 -60.85 -3.71 24.68
CA GLN A 901 -61.07 -5.17 24.73
C GLN A 901 -61.98 -5.75 25.84
N PHE A 902 -63.27 -5.37 25.86
CA PHE A 902 -64.24 -5.96 26.79
C PHE A 902 -64.81 -7.32 26.28
N ARG A 903 -64.77 -8.40 27.07
CA ARG A 903 -65.56 -9.64 26.80
C ARG A 903 -66.78 -9.76 27.73
N ARG A 904 -67.93 -10.13 27.16
CA ARG A 904 -69.11 -10.59 27.91
C ARG A 904 -68.94 -12.07 28.28
N GLY A 905 -68.84 -12.42 29.57
CA GLY A 905 -68.91 -13.83 30.00
C GLY A 905 -68.23 -14.18 31.33
N ALA A 906 -67.26 -13.39 31.78
CA ALA A 906 -66.70 -13.44 33.13
C ALA A 906 -67.22 -12.19 33.86
N GLY A 907 -67.84 -12.35 35.02
CA GLY A 907 -68.59 -11.28 35.71
C GLY A 907 -67.71 -10.18 36.31
N GLY A 908 -67.09 -9.37 35.46
CA GLY A 908 -66.45 -8.12 35.87
C GLY A 908 -67.47 -7.03 36.16
N ASP A 909 -67.21 -6.22 37.18
CA ASP A 909 -68.07 -5.12 37.63
C ASP A 909 -67.45 -3.78 37.20
N VAL A 910 -68.23 -2.93 36.54
CA VAL A 910 -67.83 -1.52 36.29
C VAL A 910 -68.62 -0.64 37.25
N ILE A 911 -67.90 0.07 38.11
CA ILE A 911 -68.47 0.81 39.24
C ILE A 911 -68.26 2.31 39.01
N PHE A 912 -69.36 3.05 38.88
CA PHE A 912 -69.35 4.50 38.67
C PHE A 912 -69.73 5.24 39.96
N PHE A 913 -68.89 6.20 40.39
CA PHE A 913 -69.18 7.08 41.52
C PHE A 913 -69.86 8.40 41.08
N SER A 914 -70.16 9.28 42.04
CA SER A 914 -70.90 10.51 41.75
C SER A 914 -70.10 11.60 41.04
N GLY A 915 -70.56 12.03 39.86
CA GLY A 915 -70.07 13.24 39.20
C GLY A 915 -69.53 13.06 37.77
N ILE A 916 -69.47 11.82 37.27
CA ILE A 916 -69.02 11.49 35.92
C ILE A 916 -70.00 12.04 34.87
N ALA A 917 -69.51 12.79 33.89
CA ALA A 917 -70.27 13.35 32.77
C ALA A 917 -70.09 12.51 31.50
N ALA A 918 -71.04 12.57 30.56
CA ALA A 918 -70.97 11.81 29.30
C ALA A 918 -69.78 12.17 28.39
N VAL A 919 -69.06 13.25 28.69
CA VAL A 919 -67.82 13.67 28.00
C VAL A 919 -66.59 12.92 28.52
N ASP A 920 -66.68 12.34 29.72
CA ASP A 920 -65.56 11.70 30.40
C ASP A 920 -65.29 10.26 29.91
N VAL A 921 -66.08 9.78 28.94
CA VAL A 921 -65.86 8.48 28.28
C VAL A 921 -65.75 8.66 26.77
N VAL A 922 -64.60 8.34 26.19
CA VAL A 922 -64.36 8.43 24.76
C VAL A 922 -64.47 7.08 24.04
N LYS A 923 -64.89 7.21 22.79
CA LYS A 923 -65.68 6.25 22.02
C LYS A 923 -64.83 5.58 20.94
N SER A 924 -64.69 4.26 20.96
CA SER A 924 -64.17 3.52 19.80
C SER A 924 -65.33 3.16 18.83
N GLY A 925 -65.50 3.98 17.78
CA GLY A 925 -66.41 3.71 16.65
C GLY A 925 -67.67 4.61 16.53
N ASN A 926 -68.03 5.00 15.31
CA ASN A 926 -69.06 6.02 14.95
C ASN A 926 -70.51 5.81 15.50
N GLY A 927 -70.84 6.34 16.69
CA GLY A 927 -72.20 6.67 17.20
C GLY A 927 -72.26 7.32 18.61
N THR A 928 -73.16 8.26 18.89
CA THR A 928 -73.23 9.11 20.11
C THR A 928 -73.84 8.44 21.36
N GLN A 929 -73.38 7.25 21.72
CA GLN A 929 -73.86 6.48 22.89
C GLN A 929 -72.67 5.74 23.54
N LEU A 930 -72.63 5.65 24.87
CA LEU A 930 -71.67 4.82 25.63
C LEU A 930 -71.74 3.38 25.10
N ARG A 931 -70.68 2.90 24.47
CA ARG A 931 -70.61 1.59 23.84
C ARG A 931 -69.40 0.83 24.39
N LEU A 932 -69.66 -0.16 25.25
CA LEU A 932 -68.71 -1.23 25.54
C LEU A 932 -68.63 -2.09 24.28
N SER A 933 -67.54 -1.99 23.51
CA SER A 933 -67.35 -2.76 22.28
C SER A 933 -66.69 -4.10 22.59
N ASP A 934 -67.33 -5.20 22.16
CA ASP A 934 -66.69 -6.51 22.11
C ASP A 934 -65.72 -6.52 20.93
N GLY A 935 -64.42 -6.67 21.21
CA GLY A 935 -63.40 -6.76 20.17
C GLY A 935 -63.44 -8.06 19.34
N ILE A 936 -64.57 -8.76 19.23
CA ILE A 936 -64.61 -10.13 18.68
C ILE A 936 -65.58 -10.22 17.52
N SER A 937 -65.00 -10.30 16.32
CA SER A 937 -65.69 -10.85 15.16
C SER A 937 -66.12 -12.30 15.43
N ASN A 938 -67.41 -12.51 15.63
CA ASN A 938 -68.20 -13.68 15.24
C ASN A 938 -67.45 -15.01 15.12
N ASN A 939 -67.28 -15.75 16.22
CA ASN A 939 -67.47 -17.22 16.34
C ASN A 939 -66.63 -17.80 17.48
N ALA A 940 -67.21 -17.88 18.68
CA ALA A 940 -67.02 -19.02 19.57
C ALA A 940 -68.01 -18.87 20.73
N GLY A 941 -68.81 -19.91 20.97
CA GLY A 941 -69.80 -19.92 22.04
C GLY A 941 -69.13 -19.80 23.41
N PHE A 942 -69.52 -18.79 24.18
CA PHE A 942 -69.15 -18.61 25.58
C PHE A 942 -70.41 -18.25 26.42
N GLY A 943 -70.38 -18.66 27.69
CA GLY A 943 -71.54 -18.77 28.58
C GLY A 943 -72.15 -17.46 29.07
N LYS A 944 -73.34 -17.58 29.68
CA LYS A 944 -74.16 -16.48 30.22
C LYS A 944 -73.48 -15.79 31.41
N GLY A 945 -72.73 -14.71 31.17
CA GLY A 945 -72.30 -13.77 32.21
C GLY A 945 -73.20 -12.53 32.28
N ALA A 946 -73.51 -12.05 33.48
CA ALA A 946 -74.15 -10.75 33.71
C ALA A 946 -73.04 -9.71 33.97
N LEU A 947 -73.11 -8.55 33.32
CA LEU A 947 -72.31 -7.38 33.68
C LEU A 947 -73.15 -6.56 34.66
N LEU A 948 -72.68 -6.41 35.88
CA LEU A 948 -73.31 -5.58 36.91
C LEU A 948 -72.68 -4.19 36.82
N VAL A 949 -73.51 -3.21 36.43
CA VAL A 949 -73.13 -1.79 36.51
C VAL A 949 -73.81 -1.24 37.75
N THR A 950 -73.01 -0.92 38.76
CA THR A 950 -73.52 -0.33 40.01
C THR A 950 -73.31 1.17 39.95
N LEU A 951 -74.41 1.94 40.03
CA LEU A 951 -74.38 3.40 40.08
C LEU A 951 -74.50 3.83 41.55
N ALA A 952 -73.52 4.54 42.09
CA ALA A 952 -73.66 5.08 43.45
C ALA A 952 -74.83 6.08 43.52
N GLU A 953 -75.71 5.96 44.53
CA GLU A 953 -76.98 6.72 44.69
C GLU A 953 -76.86 8.27 44.61
N THR A 954 -75.66 8.83 44.63
CA THR A 954 -75.40 10.28 44.54
C THR A 954 -74.85 10.74 43.19
N ALA A 955 -74.63 9.84 42.23
CA ALA A 955 -74.23 10.23 40.88
C ALA A 955 -75.43 10.84 40.15
N GLY A 956 -75.31 12.09 39.69
CA GLY A 956 -76.38 12.85 39.06
C GLY A 956 -76.90 12.32 37.72
N PHE A 957 -76.74 11.02 37.43
CA PHE A 957 -77.30 10.35 36.27
C PHE A 957 -78.82 10.23 36.43
N ALA A 958 -79.59 10.78 35.48
CA ALA A 958 -80.93 10.26 35.26
C ALA A 958 -80.79 8.92 34.50
N ALA A 959 -81.70 7.96 34.74
CA ALA A 959 -81.74 6.70 33.99
C ALA A 959 -81.84 6.86 32.45
N ALA A 960 -82.10 8.08 31.97
CA ALA A 960 -82.14 8.44 30.55
C ALA A 960 -80.76 8.80 29.95
N ASP A 961 -79.76 9.10 30.78
CA ASP A 961 -78.42 9.54 30.36
C ASP A 961 -77.49 8.36 30.03
N VAL A 962 -77.85 7.15 30.47
CA VAL A 962 -77.18 5.88 30.15
C VAL A 962 -78.06 5.07 29.19
N ASN A 963 -77.69 5.04 27.91
CA ASN A 963 -78.44 4.30 26.89
C ASN A 963 -77.59 3.16 26.31
N ILE A 964 -77.68 1.98 26.94
CA ILE A 964 -76.95 0.76 26.53
C ILE A 964 -77.72 0.07 25.40
N ASN A 965 -77.22 0.16 24.17
CA ASN A 965 -77.87 -0.43 23.00
C ASN A 965 -77.27 -1.82 22.71
N LEU A 966 -78.06 -2.86 22.96
CA LEU A 966 -77.68 -4.27 22.82
C LEU A 966 -77.65 -4.69 21.34
N LEU A 967 -76.50 -5.15 20.84
CA LEU A 967 -76.44 -6.00 19.65
C LEU A 967 -75.95 -7.39 20.05
N SER A 968 -76.82 -8.19 20.65
CA SER A 968 -76.65 -9.65 20.64
C SER A 968 -78.02 -10.32 20.68
N ASN A 969 -78.27 -11.22 19.74
CA ASN A 969 -79.53 -12.00 19.65
C ASN A 969 -79.72 -13.03 20.79
N ASP A 970 -78.82 -13.09 21.77
CA ASP A 970 -78.78 -14.15 22.78
C ASP A 970 -78.99 -13.60 24.20
N GLY A 971 -80.22 -13.14 24.50
CA GLY A 971 -80.91 -13.25 25.81
C GLY A 971 -80.20 -13.01 27.17
N GLY A 972 -79.03 -12.38 27.26
CA GLY A 972 -78.36 -12.08 28.52
C GLY A 972 -79.05 -10.96 29.32
N GLN A 973 -79.25 -11.17 30.63
CA GLN A 973 -79.78 -10.15 31.55
C GLN A 973 -78.63 -9.30 32.12
N PHE A 974 -78.76 -7.98 32.08
CA PHE A 974 -77.99 -7.05 32.92
C PHE A 974 -78.80 -6.80 34.18
N LEU A 975 -78.20 -6.99 35.36
CA LEU A 975 -78.80 -6.54 36.62
C LEU A 975 -78.27 -5.12 36.87
N PHE A 976 -79.16 -4.16 37.11
CA PHE A 976 -78.79 -2.87 37.70
C PHE A 976 -79.06 -2.99 39.20
N ALA A 977 -78.07 -2.70 40.03
CA ALA A 977 -78.22 -2.56 41.48
C ALA A 977 -78.25 -1.08 41.84
#